data_AF-A0A2V9FHC1-F1
#
_entry.id   AF-A0A2V9FHC1-F1
#
_cell.length_a   1.000
_cell.length_b   1.000
_cell.length_c   1.000
_cell.angle_alpha   90.00
_cell.angle_beta   90.00
_cell.angle_gamma   90.00
#
_symmetry.space_group_name_H-M   'P 1'
#
loop_
_entity.id
_entity.type
_entity.pdbx_description
1 polymer ?
#
loop_
_entity_poly.entity_id
_entity_poly.type
_entity_poly.pdbx_seq_one_letter_code
_entity_poly.pdbx_strand_id
1 'polypeptide(L)'
;MSPSRLFPAVLAAAAISMGSARTTADRVLLPIEVLGAAGTTVSRTITLQDGRAESVRSLWLQIHGLRYANQASVQVNSSAWMPLNNSTVSIPEPARSFGGIGGGFSTLVMTLSLPNGTVVPGANTLRFRFNQTDGIVSAYRVLAFNLLTSDGSKLLPPDDFVQDAPETWAPPLPDAASIRAGRELWETASLAANSLPNSPRIQARCADCHARDGRDLKYFNFSNASIVDRSRFHGLSTLQGEQIASYIRNLPLPSPGRPWNPPYQPGPGLDEQPVSNWAAGAGLSWVLDRDMDALPYLINQQGARVNGDAANSPVNLSTLRELAGKITPDLFRPDGNLNPREIPIALQLPDWSGWLPRVHPKDAWGPDFAQSEFAALYDGETQPEGKSKRTARQPLRALLVATQSSDRNVRPVPAAFDDWTQARRAFLKRFVKPKMEWWPALTDKVYSTQLWQLVKTWEMMQEFALEGRGREIFGSLADSRTWCNTIPAETAPSSALIPDGAAGVGGSALTNEYFMAAWYELQIVLNSGNHQHRDRAPVDWVYVIGRFNDLHAQTHQPEPARLLVAVTKALQSTDPRLGPGDYRQGWRPEQNIDPRILISPVWEPIFKPLPVELRRALTASLLSAWMDKNLQYPVAKYLPMGGLPARPYAPPQAYGEISGGSVWEAAQQFRDAGVPAELARRLQQWGIAYSDRAARLQYAGNSASSKK
;
A
#
# COMPACT_ATOMS: atom_id res chain seq x y z
N MET A 1 -53.60 5.40 -52.56
CA MET A 1 -54.18 4.28 -51.78
C MET A 1 -53.73 4.43 -50.34
N SER A 2 -54.71 4.46 -49.44
CA SER A 2 -54.64 4.54 -47.97
C SER A 2 -54.13 5.82 -47.30
N PRO A 3 -54.78 6.23 -46.19
CA PRO A 3 -54.75 7.61 -45.69
C PRO A 3 -53.99 7.77 -44.37
N SER A 4 -53.55 9.01 -44.18
CA SER A 4 -52.99 9.60 -42.97
C SER A 4 -53.90 9.44 -41.74
N ARG A 5 -53.35 9.00 -40.61
CA ARG A 5 -53.92 9.12 -39.25
C ARG A 5 -52.77 9.52 -38.31
N LEU A 6 -52.73 10.77 -37.85
CA LEU A 6 -53.29 11.26 -36.56
C LEU A 6 -52.73 10.48 -35.35
N PHE A 7 -51.67 11.03 -34.74
CA PHE A 7 -51.30 10.79 -33.34
C PHE A 7 -51.64 12.05 -32.53
N PRO A 8 -52.31 11.95 -31.37
CA PRO A 8 -52.67 13.09 -30.55
C PRO A 8 -51.44 13.58 -29.77
N ALA A 9 -51.20 14.89 -29.84
CA ALA A 9 -50.27 15.58 -28.94
C ALA A 9 -50.86 15.61 -27.53
N VAL A 10 -50.25 14.89 -26.61
CA VAL A 10 -50.51 15.04 -25.17
C VAL A 10 -49.74 16.28 -24.69
N LEU A 11 -50.48 17.34 -24.39
CA LEU A 11 -49.98 18.48 -23.61
C LEU A 11 -49.68 18.00 -22.19
N ALA A 12 -48.40 17.73 -21.90
CA ALA A 12 -47.92 17.66 -20.53
C ALA A 12 -47.76 19.09 -20.01
N ALA A 13 -48.70 19.52 -19.17
CA ALA A 13 -48.55 20.73 -18.39
C ALA A 13 -47.33 20.56 -17.47
N ALA A 14 -46.25 21.29 -17.78
CA ALA A 14 -45.13 21.44 -16.87
C ALA A 14 -45.60 22.25 -15.66
N ALA A 15 -45.99 21.55 -14.60
CA ALA A 15 -46.04 22.15 -13.27
C ALA A 15 -44.60 22.54 -12.92
N ILE A 16 -44.31 23.84 -13.01
CA ILE A 16 -43.10 24.43 -12.45
C ILE A 16 -43.20 24.23 -10.94
N SER A 17 -42.67 23.11 -10.46
CA SER A 17 -42.28 23.00 -9.08
C SER A 17 -41.16 24.02 -8.91
N MET A 18 -41.48 25.14 -8.27
CA MET A 18 -40.48 26.03 -7.69
C MET A 18 -39.77 25.26 -6.58
N GLY A 19 -38.88 24.35 -6.96
CA GLY A 19 -37.89 23.77 -6.09
C GLY A 19 -36.92 24.89 -5.76
N SER A 20 -37.00 25.40 -4.54
CA SER A 20 -35.99 26.29 -3.98
C SER A 20 -34.62 25.67 -4.20
N ALA A 21 -33.84 26.26 -5.11
CA ALA A 21 -32.44 25.93 -5.28
C ALA A 21 -31.74 26.26 -3.96
N ARG A 22 -31.43 25.24 -3.15
CA ARG A 22 -30.51 25.39 -2.01
C ARG A 22 -29.19 25.90 -2.57
N THR A 23 -28.88 27.16 -2.31
CA THR A 23 -27.56 27.72 -2.55
C THR A 23 -26.51 26.92 -1.79
N THR A 24 -25.31 26.79 -2.34
CA THR A 24 -24.15 26.07 -1.75
C THR A 24 -23.76 26.53 -0.34
N ALA A 25 -24.30 27.65 0.15
CA ALA A 25 -24.07 28.22 1.47
C ALA A 25 -24.56 27.37 2.65
N ASP A 26 -25.50 26.43 2.44
CA ASP A 26 -26.08 25.61 3.53
C ASP A 26 -25.40 24.25 3.74
N ARG A 27 -24.42 23.88 2.90
CA ARG A 27 -23.75 22.56 2.99
C ARG A 27 -22.45 22.63 3.77
N VAL A 28 -22.13 21.55 4.45
CA VAL A 28 -20.87 21.37 5.18
C VAL A 28 -19.76 20.98 4.21
N LEU A 29 -18.77 21.86 4.05
CA LEU A 29 -17.55 21.59 3.28
C LEU A 29 -16.64 20.59 4.00
N LEU A 30 -16.25 19.53 3.28
CA LEU A 30 -15.34 18.47 3.70
C LEU A 30 -14.08 18.42 2.82
N PRO A 31 -12.92 18.01 3.33
CA PRO A 31 -12.67 17.68 4.73
C PRO A 31 -12.69 18.93 5.62
N ILE A 32 -12.95 18.74 6.91
CA ILE A 32 -12.66 19.77 7.91
C ILE A 32 -11.19 19.62 8.27
N GLU A 33 -10.35 20.51 7.75
CA GLU A 33 -8.95 20.56 8.13
C GLU A 33 -8.79 21.37 9.42
N VAL A 34 -8.24 20.75 10.47
CA VAL A 34 -7.89 21.42 11.73
C VAL A 34 -6.37 21.55 11.75
N LEU A 35 -5.89 22.68 11.25
CA LEU A 35 -4.49 22.95 10.95
C LEU A 35 -3.98 24.10 11.82
N GLY A 36 -2.78 23.96 12.38
CA GLY A 36 -2.08 25.06 13.02
C GLY A 36 -1.57 24.74 14.42
N ALA A 37 -1.41 25.79 15.23
CA ALA A 37 -0.85 25.69 16.58
C ALA A 37 -1.76 24.90 17.53
N ALA A 38 -1.18 24.47 18.67
CA ALA A 38 -1.94 23.88 19.77
C ALA A 38 -3.13 24.76 20.17
N GLY A 39 -4.32 24.16 20.30
CA GLY A 39 -5.57 24.84 20.60
C GLY A 39 -6.40 25.28 19.39
N THR A 40 -5.88 25.16 18.16
CA THR A 40 -6.62 25.52 16.93
C THR A 40 -7.96 24.79 16.89
N THR A 41 -9.03 25.55 16.66
CA THR A 41 -10.41 25.05 16.64
C THR A 41 -11.12 25.44 15.34
N VAL A 42 -11.82 24.48 14.73
CA VAL A 42 -12.68 24.71 13.56
C VAL A 42 -14.10 24.29 13.90
N SER A 43 -15.08 25.11 13.50
CA SER A 43 -16.50 24.88 13.79
C SER A 43 -17.29 24.55 12.53
N ARG A 44 -18.33 23.73 12.68
CA ARG A 44 -19.38 23.49 11.69
C ARG A 44 -20.74 23.52 12.37
N THR A 45 -21.73 24.08 11.68
CA THR A 45 -23.10 24.12 12.16
C THR A 45 -23.95 23.20 11.30
N ILE A 46 -24.78 22.39 11.94
CA ILE A 46 -25.80 21.54 11.30
C ILE A 46 -27.15 21.89 11.90
N THR A 47 -28.23 21.70 11.14
CA THR A 47 -29.59 21.92 11.63
C THR A 47 -30.35 20.61 11.66
N LEU A 48 -30.96 20.30 12.79
CA LEU A 48 -31.83 19.13 12.95
C LEU A 48 -33.29 19.58 13.02
N GLN A 49 -34.16 18.86 12.32
CA GLN A 49 -35.61 19.01 12.47
C GLN A 49 -36.06 18.61 13.87
N ASP A 50 -37.18 19.19 14.32
CA ASP A 50 -37.77 18.94 15.63
C ASP A 50 -38.01 17.43 15.86
N GLY A 51 -37.81 16.99 17.11
CA GLY A 51 -37.92 15.59 17.51
C GLY A 51 -36.76 14.67 17.13
N ARG A 52 -35.88 15.05 16.18
CA ARG A 52 -34.72 14.21 15.80
C ARG A 52 -33.58 14.28 16.82
N ALA A 53 -33.40 15.43 17.48
CA ALA A 53 -32.28 15.64 18.41
C ALA A 53 -32.27 14.65 19.59
N GLU A 54 -33.45 14.31 20.13
CA GLU A 54 -33.60 13.40 21.28
C GLU A 54 -33.19 11.96 20.98
N SER A 55 -33.21 11.57 19.70
CA SER A 55 -32.81 10.24 19.25
C SER A 55 -31.30 10.06 19.15
N VAL A 56 -30.53 11.16 19.12
CA VAL A 56 -29.08 11.13 18.95
C VAL A 56 -28.40 10.52 20.18
N ARG A 57 -27.45 9.61 19.93
CA ARG A 57 -26.64 8.97 20.97
C ARG A 57 -25.15 9.12 20.74
N SER A 58 -24.71 9.30 19.50
CA SER A 58 -23.28 9.37 19.20
C SER A 58 -22.97 10.21 17.96
N LEU A 59 -21.71 10.64 17.89
CA LEU A 59 -21.09 11.26 16.72
C LEU A 59 -20.22 10.21 16.03
N TRP A 60 -20.54 9.93 14.77
CA TRP A 60 -19.72 9.11 13.88
C TRP A 60 -18.74 10.00 13.13
N LEU A 61 -17.47 9.57 13.02
CA LEU A 61 -16.39 10.30 12.37
C LEU A 61 -15.59 9.36 11.47
N GLN A 62 -15.22 9.83 10.29
CA GLN A 62 -14.05 9.34 9.54
C GLN A 62 -12.96 10.41 9.64
N ILE A 63 -11.84 10.09 10.28
CA ILE A 63 -10.82 11.06 10.65
C ILE A 63 -9.43 10.59 10.22
N HIS A 64 -8.66 11.47 9.60
CA HIS A 64 -7.30 11.25 9.13
C HIS A 64 -6.30 11.98 10.03
N GLY A 65 -5.19 11.31 10.34
CA GLY A 65 -4.04 11.92 10.99
C GLY A 65 -4.09 11.97 12.52
N LEU A 66 -4.94 11.17 13.19
CA LEU A 66 -4.89 10.98 14.65
C LEU A 66 -3.80 9.95 15.02
N ARG A 67 -2.64 10.43 15.43
CA ARG A 67 -1.44 9.61 15.68
C ARG A 67 -1.22 9.25 17.15
N TYR A 68 -1.89 9.90 18.10
CA TYR A 68 -1.80 9.57 19.51
C TYR A 68 -3.06 9.96 20.28
N ALA A 69 -3.23 9.34 21.45
CA ALA A 69 -4.35 9.61 22.35
C ALA A 69 -4.40 11.09 22.75
N ASN A 70 -5.60 11.67 22.74
CA ASN A 70 -5.86 13.07 23.10
C ASN A 70 -5.20 14.11 22.17
N GLN A 71 -4.75 13.72 20.97
CA GLN A 71 -4.31 14.70 19.95
C GLN A 71 -5.43 15.68 19.57
N ALA A 72 -6.68 15.21 19.57
CA ALA A 72 -7.84 16.00 19.20
C ALA A 72 -8.95 15.89 20.25
N SER A 73 -9.84 16.89 20.26
CA SER A 73 -11.07 16.89 21.04
C SER A 73 -12.23 17.43 20.21
N VAL A 74 -13.45 16.99 20.54
CA VAL A 74 -14.69 17.49 19.95
C VAL A 74 -15.55 18.13 21.04
N GLN A 75 -16.23 19.22 20.70
CA GLN A 75 -17.28 19.81 21.52
C GLN A 75 -18.54 19.93 20.65
N VAL A 76 -19.70 19.67 21.25
CA VAL A 76 -20.99 19.88 20.59
C VAL A 76 -21.78 20.86 21.44
N ASN A 77 -22.22 21.96 20.83
CA ASN A 77 -22.88 23.09 21.50
C ASN A 77 -22.06 23.61 22.69
N SER A 78 -22.61 23.54 23.90
CA SER A 78 -21.98 23.96 25.15
C SER A 78 -21.49 22.77 26.00
N SER A 79 -21.33 21.58 25.40
CA SER A 79 -20.78 20.41 26.10
C SER A 79 -19.35 20.67 26.59
N ALA A 80 -18.87 19.81 27.50
CA ALA A 80 -17.44 19.72 27.74
C ALA A 80 -16.70 19.27 26.47
N TRP A 81 -15.41 19.62 26.38
CA TRP A 81 -14.52 19.06 25.35
C TRP A 81 -14.32 17.57 25.61
N MET A 82 -14.72 16.74 24.66
CA MET A 82 -14.55 15.29 24.70
C MET A 82 -13.24 14.93 23.97
N PRO A 83 -12.21 14.42 24.67
CA PRO A 83 -10.97 14.01 24.01
C PRO A 83 -11.18 12.74 23.18
N LEU A 84 -10.47 12.65 22.06
CA LEU A 84 -10.46 11.46 21.20
C LEU A 84 -9.28 10.56 21.57
N ASN A 85 -9.58 9.36 22.08
CA ASN A 85 -8.62 8.32 22.40
C ASN A 85 -9.32 6.94 22.40
N ASN A 86 -8.56 5.85 22.49
CA ASN A 86 -9.09 4.48 22.40
C ASN A 86 -10.04 4.08 23.56
N SER A 87 -10.17 4.87 24.63
CA SER A 87 -11.16 4.63 25.70
C SER A 87 -12.41 5.49 25.60
N THR A 88 -12.39 6.57 24.80
CA THR A 88 -13.55 7.46 24.61
C THR A 88 -14.32 7.21 23.32
N VAL A 89 -13.69 6.57 22.33
CA VAL A 89 -14.34 6.21 21.07
C VAL A 89 -14.39 4.70 20.86
N SER A 90 -15.39 4.24 20.12
CA SER A 90 -15.43 2.89 19.55
C SER A 90 -14.86 2.93 18.13
N ILE A 91 -13.91 2.03 17.84
CA ILE A 91 -13.28 1.86 16.53
C ILE A 91 -13.65 0.46 16.02
N PRO A 92 -14.19 0.31 14.80
CA PRO A 92 -14.53 -0.98 14.22
C PRO A 92 -13.28 -1.73 13.72
N GLU A 93 -13.43 -3.02 13.45
CA GLU A 93 -12.43 -3.78 12.71
C GLU A 93 -12.35 -3.31 11.24
N PRO A 94 -11.19 -3.46 10.58
CA PRO A 94 -9.95 -4.04 11.12
C PRO A 94 -9.12 -3.03 11.94
N ALA A 95 -9.38 -1.72 11.82
CA ALA A 95 -8.56 -0.67 12.41
C ALA A 95 -8.32 -0.82 13.93
N ARG A 96 -9.28 -1.42 14.66
CA ARG A 96 -9.15 -1.75 16.08
C ARG A 96 -8.03 -2.76 16.35
N SER A 97 -8.01 -3.90 15.66
CA SER A 97 -6.91 -4.88 15.75
C SER A 97 -5.56 -4.32 15.29
N PHE A 98 -5.57 -3.29 14.44
CA PHE A 98 -4.36 -2.55 14.07
C PHE A 98 -3.96 -1.44 15.06
N GLY A 99 -4.59 -1.39 16.25
CA GLY A 99 -4.19 -0.53 17.38
C GLY A 99 -5.02 0.74 17.55
N GLY A 100 -6.01 1.00 16.68
CA GLY A 100 -6.86 2.19 16.77
C GLY A 100 -6.07 3.50 16.63
N ILE A 101 -6.36 4.48 17.48
CA ILE A 101 -5.63 5.77 17.52
C ILE A 101 -4.17 5.51 17.92
N GLY A 102 -3.24 5.91 17.05
CA GLY A 102 -1.80 5.63 17.18
C GLY A 102 -1.37 4.24 16.73
N GLY A 103 -2.29 3.45 16.17
CA GLY A 103 -2.01 2.20 15.49
C GLY A 103 -1.48 2.37 14.06
N GLY A 104 -1.57 1.30 13.27
CA GLY A 104 -1.07 1.28 11.89
C GLY A 104 -1.87 2.19 10.94
N PHE A 105 -3.19 2.23 11.07
CA PHE A 105 -4.05 2.96 10.13
C PHE A 105 -4.00 4.47 10.39
N SER A 106 -3.82 5.24 9.31
CA SER A 106 -3.73 6.70 9.37
C SER A 106 -5.10 7.38 9.27
N THR A 107 -6.08 6.71 8.66
CA THR A 107 -7.49 7.11 8.64
C THR A 107 -8.33 6.09 9.39
N LEU A 108 -9.11 6.58 10.35
CA LEU A 108 -9.93 5.78 11.25
C LEU A 108 -11.40 6.16 11.09
N VAL A 109 -12.27 5.15 11.09
CA VAL A 109 -13.70 5.33 11.37
C VAL A 109 -13.90 5.15 12.88
N MET A 110 -14.69 6.00 13.51
CA MET A 110 -14.95 5.91 14.95
C MET A 110 -16.30 6.50 15.35
N THR A 111 -16.79 6.04 16.49
CA THR A 111 -18.03 6.52 17.11
C THR A 111 -17.74 7.05 18.51
N LEU A 112 -18.09 8.31 18.77
CA LEU A 112 -17.99 8.98 20.06
C LEU A 112 -19.39 9.07 20.69
N SER A 113 -19.57 8.46 21.86
CA SER A 113 -20.83 8.59 22.61
C SER A 113 -21.03 10.05 23.06
N LEU A 114 -22.24 10.57 22.87
CA LEU A 114 -22.62 11.91 23.28
C LEU A 114 -23.54 11.83 24.51
N PRO A 115 -23.32 12.65 25.55
CA PRO A 115 -24.26 12.75 26.67
C PRO A 115 -25.66 13.17 26.20
N ASN A 116 -26.71 12.66 26.84
CA ASN A 116 -28.08 13.05 26.53
C ASN A 116 -28.27 14.58 26.67
N GLY A 117 -29.02 15.18 25.75
CA GLY A 117 -29.25 16.63 25.71
C GLY A 117 -28.09 17.45 25.15
N THR A 118 -26.97 16.82 24.75
CA THR A 118 -25.86 17.53 24.09
C THR A 118 -26.27 18.13 22.75
N VAL A 119 -27.11 17.40 22.00
CA VAL A 119 -27.69 17.81 20.73
C VAL A 119 -29.11 18.32 20.98
N VAL A 120 -29.46 19.46 20.39
CA VAL A 120 -30.74 20.16 20.60
C VAL A 120 -31.54 20.26 19.29
N PRO A 121 -32.87 20.46 19.32
CA PRO A 121 -33.63 20.81 18.13
C PRO A 121 -33.08 22.09 17.47
N GLY A 122 -33.12 22.17 16.14
CA GLY A 122 -32.59 23.30 15.39
C GLY A 122 -31.06 23.26 15.22
N ALA A 123 -30.42 24.43 15.33
CA ALA A 123 -29.00 24.59 15.04
C ALA A 123 -28.10 23.99 16.11
N ASN A 124 -27.15 23.15 15.70
CA ASN A 124 -26.13 22.53 16.53
C ASN A 124 -24.75 22.87 16.01
N THR A 125 -23.85 23.32 16.88
CA THR A 125 -22.47 23.65 16.51
C THR A 125 -21.52 22.56 16.98
N LEU A 126 -20.84 21.91 16.05
CA LEU A 126 -19.75 20.98 16.31
C LEU A 126 -18.43 21.74 16.19
N ARG A 127 -17.57 21.60 17.19
CA ARG A 127 -16.23 22.20 17.20
C ARG A 127 -15.18 21.10 17.31
N PHE A 128 -14.18 21.19 16.45
CA PHE A 128 -13.07 20.25 16.34
C PHE A 128 -11.79 20.97 16.72
N ARG A 129 -11.07 20.48 17.73
CA ARG A 129 -9.85 21.11 18.25
C ARG A 129 -8.63 20.21 18.06
N PHE A 130 -7.52 20.79 17.61
CA PHE A 130 -6.20 20.20 17.70
C PHE A 130 -5.58 20.61 19.04
N ASN A 131 -5.38 19.65 19.95
CA ASN A 131 -5.05 19.95 21.33
C ASN A 131 -3.59 20.41 21.47
N GLN A 132 -2.66 19.62 20.94
CA GLN A 132 -1.23 19.87 21.07
C GLN A 132 -0.47 19.07 20.02
N THR A 133 0.76 19.51 19.70
CA THR A 133 1.73 18.78 18.89
C THR A 133 2.68 17.97 19.78
N ASP A 134 3.11 16.80 19.31
CA ASP A 134 4.21 16.00 19.85
C ASP A 134 5.58 16.39 19.26
N GLY A 135 5.63 17.43 18.44
CA GLY A 135 6.81 17.82 17.67
C GLY A 135 6.91 17.13 16.30
N ILE A 136 5.93 16.31 15.91
CA ILE A 136 5.85 15.63 14.60
C ILE A 136 4.56 16.03 13.87
N VAL A 137 3.42 15.94 14.56
CA VAL A 137 2.08 16.19 14.00
C VAL A 137 1.67 17.64 14.23
N SER A 138 1.06 18.27 13.22
CA SER A 138 0.62 19.68 13.27
C SER A 138 -0.84 19.87 12.86
N ALA A 139 -1.57 18.78 12.64
CA ALA A 139 -2.88 18.80 12.01
C ALA A 139 -3.62 17.46 12.12
N TYR A 140 -4.93 17.50 11.89
CA TYR A 140 -5.74 16.34 11.49
C TYR A 140 -6.89 16.79 10.58
N ARG A 141 -7.59 15.83 9.97
CA ARG A 141 -8.73 16.11 9.07
C ARG A 141 -9.93 15.26 9.42
N VAL A 142 -11.11 15.86 9.50
CA VAL A 142 -12.38 15.11 9.51
C VAL A 142 -12.83 14.97 8.06
N LEU A 143 -12.75 13.76 7.52
CA LEU A 143 -13.12 13.45 6.14
C LEU A 143 -14.62 13.30 5.95
N ALA A 144 -15.31 12.81 6.99
CA ALA A 144 -16.76 12.71 7.03
C ALA A 144 -17.23 12.66 8.50
N PHE A 145 -18.48 13.08 8.75
CA PHE A 145 -19.13 12.87 10.04
C PHE A 145 -20.64 12.67 9.91
N ASN A 146 -21.26 12.10 10.93
CA ASN A 146 -22.72 12.00 11.03
C ASN A 146 -23.16 11.89 12.50
N LEU A 147 -24.43 12.15 12.79
CA LEU A 147 -25.02 11.84 14.08
C LEU A 147 -25.75 10.49 13.98
N LEU A 148 -25.51 9.61 14.95
CA LEU A 148 -26.18 8.31 15.00
C LEU A 148 -27.25 8.28 16.07
N THR A 149 -28.37 7.67 15.72
CA THR A 149 -29.44 7.28 16.64
C THR A 149 -29.09 6.03 17.44
N SER A 150 -29.95 5.65 18.38
CA SER A 150 -29.75 4.46 19.24
C SER A 150 -29.68 3.14 18.47
N ASP A 151 -30.28 3.05 17.28
CA ASP A 151 -30.22 1.90 16.38
C ASP A 151 -29.04 1.95 15.39
N GLY A 152 -28.21 3.01 15.46
CA GLY A 152 -27.06 3.21 14.58
C GLY A 152 -27.37 3.90 13.25
N SER A 153 -28.61 4.34 13.01
CA SER A 153 -28.99 5.05 11.78
C SER A 153 -28.32 6.43 11.69
N LYS A 154 -27.81 6.78 10.50
CA LYS A 154 -27.24 8.11 10.20
C LYS A 154 -28.35 9.13 9.98
N LEU A 155 -28.31 10.26 10.68
CA LEU A 155 -29.35 11.29 10.59
C LEU A 155 -29.14 12.34 9.49
N LEU A 156 -27.90 12.65 9.16
CA LEU A 156 -27.57 13.68 8.17
C LEU A 156 -27.50 13.05 6.76
N PRO A 157 -28.32 13.49 5.80
CA PRO A 157 -28.26 13.01 4.43
C PRO A 157 -26.94 13.40 3.74
N PRO A 158 -26.46 12.63 2.75
CA PRO A 158 -25.25 12.96 2.00
C PRO A 158 -25.26 14.36 1.35
N ASP A 159 -26.44 14.85 0.94
CA ASP A 159 -26.61 16.16 0.31
C ASP A 159 -26.36 17.36 1.24
N ASP A 160 -26.28 17.12 2.55
CA ASP A 160 -25.86 18.14 3.53
C ASP A 160 -24.35 18.41 3.48
N PHE A 161 -23.59 17.60 2.74
CA PHE A 161 -22.14 17.70 2.61
C PHE A 161 -21.72 18.03 1.18
N VAL A 162 -20.57 18.70 1.06
CA VAL A 162 -19.90 18.94 -0.22
C VAL A 162 -18.40 18.70 -0.04
N GLN A 163 -17.79 17.98 -0.97
CA GLN A 163 -16.35 17.76 -0.99
C GLN A 163 -15.67 18.98 -1.60
N ASP A 164 -14.61 19.45 -0.95
CA ASP A 164 -13.72 20.46 -1.50
C ASP A 164 -13.08 19.93 -2.78
N ALA A 165 -12.95 20.84 -3.75
CA ALA A 165 -12.66 20.56 -5.15
C ALA A 165 -11.29 21.14 -5.51
N PRO A 166 -10.18 20.38 -5.37
CA PRO A 166 -8.82 20.89 -5.55
C PRO A 166 -8.50 21.41 -6.95
N GLU A 167 -9.26 20.97 -7.95
CA GLU A 167 -9.21 21.49 -9.31
C GLU A 167 -9.58 22.97 -9.41
N THR A 168 -10.29 23.50 -8.40
CA THR A 168 -10.68 24.92 -8.33
C THR A 168 -9.67 25.78 -7.55
N TRP A 169 -8.69 25.18 -6.88
CA TRP A 169 -7.75 25.92 -6.03
C TRP A 169 -6.77 26.75 -6.88
N ALA A 170 -6.74 28.06 -6.62
CA ALA A 170 -5.78 28.99 -7.22
C ALA A 170 -4.54 29.20 -6.32
N PRO A 171 -3.41 29.68 -6.88
CA PRO A 171 -2.31 30.22 -6.09
C PRO A 171 -2.79 31.33 -5.14
N PRO A 172 -2.47 31.28 -3.83
CA PRO A 172 -2.80 32.37 -2.91
C PRO A 172 -2.21 33.73 -3.33
N LEU A 173 -1.02 33.72 -3.93
CA LEU A 173 -0.30 34.87 -4.46
C LEU A 173 0.03 34.59 -5.94
N PRO A 174 -0.83 35.00 -6.89
CA PRO A 174 -0.72 34.60 -8.29
C PRO A 174 0.35 35.35 -9.09
N ASP A 175 0.99 36.37 -8.50
CA ASP A 175 2.02 37.14 -9.19
C ASP A 175 3.31 36.33 -9.40
N ALA A 176 4.00 36.59 -10.50
CA ALA A 176 5.19 35.85 -10.87
C ALA A 176 6.36 36.03 -9.90
N ALA A 177 6.41 37.12 -9.13
CA ALA A 177 7.48 37.34 -8.16
C ALA A 177 7.27 36.45 -6.92
N SER A 178 6.04 36.35 -6.40
CA SER A 178 5.68 35.46 -5.30
C SER A 178 5.89 34.00 -5.65
N ILE A 179 5.52 33.58 -6.87
CA ILE A 179 5.74 32.21 -7.36
C ILE A 179 7.25 31.89 -7.43
N ARG A 180 8.08 32.82 -7.92
CA ARG A 180 9.55 32.64 -7.93
C ARG A 180 10.13 32.58 -6.52
N ALA A 181 9.69 33.46 -5.63
CA ALA A 181 10.11 33.46 -4.23
C ALA A 181 9.72 32.13 -3.54
N GLY A 182 8.52 31.61 -3.81
CA GLY A 182 8.07 30.32 -3.31
C GLY A 182 8.98 29.16 -3.74
N ARG A 183 9.41 29.17 -5.00
CA ARG A 183 10.39 28.20 -5.51
C ARG A 183 11.75 28.32 -4.80
N GLU A 184 12.26 29.53 -4.65
CA GLU A 184 13.53 29.77 -3.96
C GLU A 184 13.48 29.29 -2.50
N LEU A 185 12.39 29.57 -1.80
CA LEU A 185 12.16 29.09 -0.43
C LEU A 185 12.11 27.55 -0.37
N TRP A 186 11.40 26.92 -1.31
CA TRP A 186 11.33 25.46 -1.40
C TRP A 186 12.71 24.79 -1.48
N GLU A 187 13.61 25.42 -2.25
CA GLU A 187 14.95 24.90 -2.53
C GLU A 187 15.98 25.30 -1.45
N THR A 188 15.81 26.44 -0.76
CA THR A 188 16.91 27.05 0.02
C THR A 188 16.57 27.46 1.45
N ALA A 189 15.30 27.46 1.86
CA ALA A 189 14.87 28.01 3.14
C ALA A 189 15.56 27.37 4.36
N SER A 190 15.92 28.20 5.34
CA SER A 190 16.41 27.75 6.65
C SER A 190 15.23 27.27 7.51
N LEU A 191 15.16 25.97 7.78
CA LEU A 191 14.04 25.34 8.47
C LEU A 191 14.38 24.99 9.93
N ALA A 192 13.36 24.93 10.78
CA ALA A 192 13.40 24.31 12.10
C ALA A 192 12.77 22.90 12.05
N ALA A 193 13.13 22.02 12.98
CA ALA A 193 12.57 20.67 13.03
C ALA A 193 11.06 20.68 13.31
N ASN A 194 10.58 21.61 14.14
CA ASN A 194 9.18 21.79 14.50
C ASN A 194 8.90 23.19 15.09
N SER A 195 7.66 23.43 15.49
CA SER A 195 7.19 24.71 16.04
C SER A 195 7.37 24.86 17.56
N LEU A 196 7.98 23.89 18.24
CA LEU A 196 8.15 23.96 19.70
C LEU A 196 9.27 24.95 20.08
N PRO A 197 9.23 25.51 21.30
CA PRO A 197 10.31 26.36 21.79
C PRO A 197 11.67 25.66 21.72
N ASN A 198 12.72 26.39 21.31
CA ASN A 198 14.09 25.88 21.15
C ASN A 198 14.25 24.73 20.15
N SER A 199 13.33 24.60 19.18
CA SER A 199 13.44 23.60 18.13
C SER A 199 14.76 23.75 17.34
N PRO A 200 15.51 22.66 17.12
CA PRO A 200 16.77 22.74 16.40
C PRO A 200 16.55 23.12 14.93
N ARG A 201 17.52 23.82 14.36
CA ARG A 201 17.60 24.02 12.90
C ARG A 201 17.94 22.71 12.21
N ILE A 202 17.38 22.51 11.02
CA ILE A 202 17.69 21.36 10.17
C ILE A 202 18.51 21.81 8.96
N GLN A 203 19.42 20.95 8.52
CA GLN A 203 20.25 21.09 7.33
C GLN A 203 19.44 20.85 6.06
N ALA A 204 18.45 19.95 6.10
CA ALA A 204 17.59 19.70 4.96
C ALA A 204 16.74 20.92 4.58
N ARG A 205 16.34 20.95 3.31
CA ARG A 205 15.38 21.88 2.71
C ARG A 205 14.09 21.13 2.38
N CYS A 206 13.04 21.85 1.96
CA CYS A 206 11.79 21.18 1.59
C CYS A 206 12.02 20.17 0.44
N ALA A 207 12.77 20.58 -0.58
CA ALA A 207 13.15 19.75 -1.74
C ALA A 207 14.01 18.50 -1.42
N ASP A 208 14.61 18.44 -0.23
CA ASP A 208 15.42 17.29 0.21
C ASP A 208 14.53 16.12 0.67
N CYS A 209 13.49 16.42 1.47
CA CYS A 209 12.55 15.42 1.99
C CYS A 209 11.41 15.08 1.02
N HIS A 210 10.91 16.08 0.30
CA HIS A 210 9.82 15.96 -0.67
C HIS A 210 10.37 15.74 -2.08
N ALA A 211 9.50 15.66 -3.09
CA ALA A 211 9.97 15.65 -4.47
C ALA A 211 10.74 16.95 -4.78
N ARG A 212 11.78 16.88 -5.60
CA ARG A 212 12.71 18.00 -5.85
C ARG A 212 11.98 19.29 -6.26
N ASP A 213 10.98 19.18 -7.11
CA ASP A 213 10.16 20.31 -7.57
C ASP A 213 8.91 20.56 -6.72
N GLY A 214 8.62 19.72 -5.73
CA GLY A 214 7.41 19.75 -4.92
C GLY A 214 6.17 19.15 -5.58
N ARG A 215 6.33 18.40 -6.67
CA ARG A 215 5.20 17.77 -7.37
C ARG A 215 4.34 16.88 -6.49
N ASP A 216 4.90 16.28 -5.44
CA ASP A 216 4.15 15.41 -4.54
C ASP A 216 3.04 16.19 -3.80
N LEU A 217 3.31 17.43 -3.37
CA LEU A 217 2.30 18.28 -2.74
C LEU A 217 1.18 18.65 -3.72
N LYS A 218 1.51 18.90 -4.99
CA LYS A 218 0.53 19.16 -6.06
C LYS A 218 -0.26 17.89 -6.37
N TYR A 219 0.43 16.79 -6.63
CA TYR A 219 -0.10 15.50 -7.07
C TYR A 219 -1.12 14.96 -6.08
N PHE A 220 -0.77 14.95 -4.78
CA PHE A 220 -1.63 14.47 -3.72
C PHE A 220 -2.57 15.55 -3.16
N ASN A 221 -2.69 16.72 -3.79
CA ASN A 221 -3.59 17.80 -3.37
C ASN A 221 -3.49 18.20 -1.89
N PHE A 222 -2.29 18.46 -1.41
CA PHE A 222 -2.14 19.15 -0.11
C PHE A 222 -2.68 20.57 -0.23
N SER A 223 -3.70 20.93 0.55
CA SER A 223 -4.36 22.24 0.47
C SER A 223 -3.38 23.40 0.69
N ASN A 224 -3.72 24.59 0.17
CA ASN A 224 -2.94 25.81 0.41
C ASN A 224 -2.73 26.04 1.92
N ALA A 225 -3.80 25.86 2.71
CA ALA A 225 -3.73 25.99 4.17
C ALA A 225 -2.76 24.95 4.79
N SER A 226 -2.80 23.69 4.34
CA SER A 226 -1.89 22.65 4.82
C SER A 226 -0.43 22.97 4.50
N ILE A 227 -0.14 23.54 3.33
CA ILE A 227 1.22 23.93 2.92
C ILE A 227 1.70 25.12 3.77
N VAL A 228 0.84 26.14 3.95
CA VAL A 228 1.15 27.32 4.75
C VAL A 228 1.41 26.94 6.20
N ASP A 229 0.52 26.18 6.84
CA ASP A 229 0.69 25.82 8.25
C ASP A 229 1.85 24.86 8.47
N ARG A 230 2.13 23.94 7.55
CA ARG A 230 3.33 23.09 7.65
C ARG A 230 4.61 23.90 7.44
N SER A 231 4.60 24.93 6.60
CA SER A 231 5.72 25.87 6.46
C SER A 231 5.98 26.63 7.77
N ARG A 232 4.91 27.09 8.43
CA ARG A 232 4.99 27.73 9.76
C ARG A 232 5.48 26.76 10.83
N PHE A 233 5.08 25.49 10.75
CA PHE A 233 5.59 24.45 11.62
C PHE A 233 7.12 24.29 11.52
N HIS A 234 7.71 24.56 10.35
CA HIS A 234 9.15 24.56 10.13
C HIS A 234 9.81 25.94 10.28
N GLY A 235 9.14 26.89 10.94
CA GLY A 235 9.71 28.18 11.33
C GLY A 235 9.66 29.26 10.25
N LEU A 236 8.89 29.06 9.17
CA LEU A 236 8.65 30.09 8.16
C LEU A 236 7.47 30.99 8.54
N SER A 237 7.41 32.18 7.95
CA SER A 237 6.27 33.09 8.07
C SER A 237 5.07 32.64 7.23
N THR A 238 3.89 33.19 7.52
CA THR A 238 2.68 32.97 6.71
C THR A 238 2.91 33.35 5.25
N LEU A 239 3.50 34.53 4.98
CA LEU A 239 3.79 35.00 3.62
C LEU A 239 4.70 34.02 2.86
N GLN A 240 5.76 33.53 3.51
CA GLN A 240 6.65 32.53 2.91
C GLN A 240 5.91 31.22 2.60
N GLY A 241 5.01 30.78 3.50
CA GLY A 241 4.15 29.63 3.26
C GLY A 241 3.19 29.84 2.08
N GLU A 242 2.61 31.04 1.94
CA GLU A 242 1.72 31.40 0.83
C GLU A 242 2.46 31.46 -0.51
N GLN A 243 3.71 31.95 -0.50
CA GLN A 243 4.60 31.93 -1.66
C GLN A 243 4.90 30.49 -2.09
N ILE A 244 5.27 29.60 -1.15
CA ILE A 244 5.48 28.18 -1.44
C ILE A 244 4.21 27.54 -1.98
N ALA A 245 3.06 27.74 -1.33
CA ALA A 245 1.77 27.23 -1.81
C ALA A 245 1.47 27.71 -3.23
N SER A 246 1.74 28.99 -3.54
CA SER A 246 1.56 29.56 -4.88
C SER A 246 2.46 28.90 -5.92
N TYR A 247 3.73 28.66 -5.58
CA TYR A 247 4.65 27.90 -6.42
C TYR A 247 4.14 26.48 -6.71
N ILE A 248 3.76 25.73 -5.68
CA ILE A 248 3.25 24.36 -5.84
C ILE A 248 1.98 24.33 -6.69
N ARG A 249 1.03 25.25 -6.46
CA ARG A 249 -0.21 25.32 -7.24
C ARG A 249 0.07 25.60 -8.72
N ASN A 250 1.11 26.37 -9.02
CA ASN A 250 1.51 26.75 -10.38
C ASN A 250 2.31 25.66 -11.14
N LEU A 251 2.61 24.51 -10.51
CA LEU A 251 3.26 23.41 -11.23
C LEU A 251 2.35 22.87 -12.35
N PRO A 252 2.86 22.66 -13.58
CA PRO A 252 2.08 22.22 -14.74
C PRO A 252 1.87 20.70 -14.74
N LEU A 253 1.34 20.18 -13.63
CA LEU A 253 1.20 18.74 -13.37
C LEU A 253 -0.25 18.42 -12.98
N PRO A 254 -0.74 17.21 -13.33
CA PRO A 254 -2.02 16.74 -12.84
C PRO A 254 -1.99 16.59 -11.31
N SER A 255 -3.17 16.69 -10.70
CA SER A 255 -3.34 16.54 -9.25
C SER A 255 -4.46 15.53 -8.96
N PRO A 256 -4.24 14.23 -9.21
CA PRO A 256 -5.28 13.21 -9.10
C PRO A 256 -5.51 12.71 -7.67
N GLY A 257 -4.54 12.87 -6.77
CA GLY A 257 -4.55 12.28 -5.44
C GLY A 257 -5.28 13.09 -4.37
N ARG A 258 -5.25 12.55 -3.15
CA ARG A 258 -5.61 13.25 -1.90
C ARG A 258 -4.60 12.89 -0.81
N PRO A 259 -4.33 13.75 0.19
CA PRO A 259 -3.29 13.50 1.19
C PRO A 259 -3.56 12.30 2.10
N TRP A 260 -4.83 11.90 2.22
CA TRP A 260 -5.30 10.79 3.05
C TRP A 260 -5.54 9.49 2.27
N ASN A 261 -5.48 9.54 0.93
CA ASN A 261 -5.60 8.35 0.10
C ASN A 261 -4.21 7.72 -0.04
N PRO A 262 -4.04 6.43 0.32
CA PRO A 262 -2.74 5.78 0.20
C PRO A 262 -2.29 5.65 -1.27
N PRO A 263 -1.04 6.02 -1.59
CA PRO A 263 -0.50 5.78 -2.92
C PRO A 263 -0.60 4.30 -3.29
N TYR A 264 -1.11 4.03 -4.50
CA TYR A 264 -1.30 2.69 -5.04
C TYR A 264 -2.20 1.76 -4.22
N GLN A 265 -3.08 2.28 -3.35
CA GLN A 265 -4.13 1.46 -2.73
C GLN A 265 -4.87 0.68 -3.84
N PRO A 266 -4.85 -0.66 -3.85
CA PRO A 266 -5.45 -1.42 -4.93
C PRO A 266 -6.98 -1.37 -4.85
N GLY A 267 -7.63 -1.51 -5.99
CA GLY A 267 -9.08 -1.51 -6.12
C GLY A 267 -9.52 -1.42 -7.58
N PRO A 268 -10.78 -1.77 -7.88
CA PRO A 268 -11.30 -1.79 -9.24
C PRO A 268 -11.16 -0.44 -9.95
N GLY A 269 -10.73 -0.48 -11.20
CA GLY A 269 -10.57 0.69 -12.08
C GLY A 269 -9.24 1.43 -11.92
N LEU A 270 -8.32 0.95 -11.06
CA LEU A 270 -7.03 1.60 -10.85
C LEU A 270 -6.16 1.60 -12.13
N ASP A 271 -6.11 0.49 -12.86
CA ASP A 271 -5.39 0.35 -14.11
C ASP A 271 -6.16 0.93 -15.31
N GLU A 272 -7.41 1.38 -15.12
CA GLU A 272 -8.17 2.13 -16.13
C GLU A 272 -7.81 3.62 -16.16
N GLN A 273 -7.35 4.17 -15.03
CA GLN A 273 -6.86 5.56 -14.94
C GLN A 273 -5.60 5.78 -15.78
N PRO A 274 -5.29 6.98 -16.29
CA PRO A 274 -4.00 7.25 -16.93
C PRO A 274 -2.81 6.81 -16.06
N VAL A 275 -1.71 6.34 -16.67
CA VAL A 275 -0.51 5.91 -15.91
C VAL A 275 0.01 7.03 -15.01
N SER A 276 -0.05 8.28 -15.47
CA SER A 276 0.29 9.48 -14.68
C SER A 276 -0.59 9.70 -13.46
N ASN A 277 -1.70 8.97 -13.31
CA ASN A 277 -2.60 9.05 -12.16
C ASN A 277 -2.51 7.81 -11.26
N TRP A 278 -1.73 6.80 -11.67
CA TRP A 278 -1.72 5.49 -11.02
C TRP A 278 -1.31 5.57 -9.54
N ALA A 279 -0.34 6.42 -9.21
CA ALA A 279 0.09 6.62 -7.83
C ALA A 279 -0.96 7.26 -6.91
N ALA A 280 -2.09 7.76 -7.45
CA ALA A 280 -3.18 8.26 -6.60
C ALA A 280 -3.88 7.13 -5.81
N GLY A 281 -3.74 5.88 -6.28
CA GLY A 281 -4.45 4.72 -5.74
C GLY A 281 -5.96 4.78 -6.02
N ALA A 282 -6.65 3.68 -5.72
CA ALA A 282 -8.10 3.60 -5.81
C ALA A 282 -8.79 4.42 -4.68
N GLY A 283 -8.06 4.75 -3.62
CA GLY A 283 -8.52 5.58 -2.50
C GLY A 283 -9.13 4.79 -1.35
N LEU A 284 -9.47 5.49 -0.26
CA LEU A 284 -9.94 4.87 0.98
C LEU A 284 -11.27 4.11 0.87
N SER A 285 -12.09 4.39 -0.14
CA SER A 285 -13.33 3.65 -0.39
C SER A 285 -13.10 2.18 -0.75
N TRP A 286 -11.87 1.82 -1.12
CA TRP A 286 -11.47 0.45 -1.47
C TRP A 286 -10.60 -0.20 -0.39
N VAL A 287 -10.50 0.41 0.79
CA VAL A 287 -10.03 -0.27 1.99
C VAL A 287 -11.22 -1.03 2.56
N LEU A 288 -11.18 -2.35 2.47
CA LEU A 288 -12.31 -3.20 2.86
C LEU A 288 -12.43 -3.33 4.38
N ASP A 289 -13.66 -3.48 4.88
CA ASP A 289 -13.92 -3.77 6.29
C ASP A 289 -13.50 -5.20 6.69
N ARG A 290 -13.45 -6.13 5.71
CA ARG A 290 -12.99 -7.50 5.91
C ARG A 290 -12.19 -7.97 4.70
N ASP A 291 -11.10 -8.69 4.95
CA ASP A 291 -10.26 -9.23 3.88
C ASP A 291 -11.04 -10.19 2.95
N MET A 292 -11.96 -10.99 3.50
CA MET A 292 -12.78 -11.92 2.71
C MET A 292 -13.67 -11.23 1.66
N ASP A 293 -13.97 -9.93 1.83
CA ASP A 293 -14.74 -9.16 0.84
C ASP A 293 -13.93 -8.90 -0.44
N ALA A 294 -12.62 -9.22 -0.47
CA ALA A 294 -11.77 -9.21 -1.66
C ALA A 294 -11.95 -10.44 -2.56
N LEU A 295 -12.50 -11.55 -2.04
CA LEU A 295 -12.63 -12.82 -2.77
C LEU A 295 -13.43 -12.71 -4.09
N PRO A 296 -14.56 -12.00 -4.15
CA PRO A 296 -15.27 -11.81 -5.42
C PRO A 296 -14.40 -11.12 -6.47
N TYR A 297 -13.55 -10.17 -6.09
CA TYR A 297 -12.65 -9.48 -7.01
C TYR A 297 -11.57 -10.44 -7.51
N LEU A 298 -10.92 -11.17 -6.60
CA LEU A 298 -9.93 -12.20 -6.95
C LEU A 298 -10.50 -13.25 -7.92
N ILE A 299 -11.70 -13.79 -7.65
CA ILE A 299 -12.31 -14.86 -8.45
C ILE A 299 -12.80 -14.35 -9.81
N ASN A 300 -13.31 -13.13 -9.91
CA ASN A 300 -13.87 -12.58 -11.14
C ASN A 300 -12.85 -11.83 -12.02
N GLN A 301 -11.59 -11.74 -11.62
CA GLN A 301 -10.49 -11.16 -12.44
C GLN A 301 -10.33 -11.86 -13.79
N GLN A 302 -10.87 -13.06 -13.96
CA GLN A 302 -10.88 -13.80 -15.23
C GLN A 302 -12.30 -13.97 -15.76
N GLY A 303 -12.84 -12.86 -16.30
CA GLY A 303 -14.11 -12.76 -17.02
C GLY A 303 -14.21 -11.39 -17.68
N ALA A 304 -14.97 -11.26 -18.77
CA ALA A 304 -15.20 -9.96 -19.41
C ALA A 304 -15.68 -8.93 -18.38
N ARG A 305 -15.07 -7.73 -18.43
CA ARG A 305 -15.31 -6.55 -17.56
C ARG A 305 -16.71 -6.55 -16.96
N VAL A 306 -16.79 -6.72 -15.64
CA VAL A 306 -18.02 -6.45 -14.90
C VAL A 306 -18.21 -4.93 -14.93
N ASN A 307 -19.22 -4.46 -15.66
CA ASN A 307 -19.65 -3.06 -15.63
C ASN A 307 -19.87 -2.63 -14.17
N GLY A 308 -19.32 -1.47 -13.82
CA GLY A 308 -19.04 -0.99 -12.47
C GLY A 308 -20.21 -0.68 -11.54
N ASP A 309 -21.34 -1.37 -11.64
CA ASP A 309 -22.53 -1.11 -10.81
C ASP A 309 -22.76 -2.13 -9.68
N ALA A 310 -21.97 -3.22 -9.61
CA ALA A 310 -22.22 -4.33 -8.66
C ALA A 310 -21.38 -4.28 -7.36
N ALA A 311 -20.48 -3.31 -7.17
CA ALA A 311 -19.45 -3.36 -6.14
C ALA A 311 -19.88 -2.91 -4.71
N ASN A 312 -21.12 -2.44 -4.52
CA ASN A 312 -21.55 -1.81 -3.26
C ASN A 312 -22.42 -2.69 -2.33
N SER A 313 -22.52 -4.00 -2.56
CA SER A 313 -23.27 -4.88 -1.64
C SER A 313 -22.33 -5.67 -0.72
N PRO A 314 -22.57 -5.68 0.61
CA PRO A 314 -21.89 -6.58 1.51
C PRO A 314 -22.07 -8.03 1.03
N VAL A 315 -20.97 -8.76 0.92
CA VAL A 315 -20.97 -10.16 0.47
C VAL A 315 -21.78 -11.00 1.47
N ASN A 316 -23.01 -11.35 1.10
CA ASN A 316 -23.91 -12.18 1.91
C ASN A 316 -23.43 -13.64 1.85
N LEU A 317 -23.60 -14.43 2.92
CA LEU A 317 -23.12 -15.83 2.99
C LEU A 317 -23.64 -16.72 1.85
N SER A 318 -24.79 -16.40 1.26
CA SER A 318 -25.32 -17.04 0.04
C SER A 318 -24.41 -16.87 -1.17
N THR A 319 -23.78 -15.70 -1.34
CA THR A 319 -22.85 -15.41 -2.45
C THR A 319 -21.52 -16.16 -2.30
N LEU A 320 -21.02 -16.42 -1.09
CA LEU A 320 -19.76 -17.15 -0.89
C LEU A 320 -19.86 -18.63 -1.34
N ARG A 321 -21.02 -19.26 -1.20
CA ARG A 321 -21.24 -20.62 -1.71
C ARG A 321 -21.31 -20.64 -3.24
N GLU A 322 -21.96 -19.65 -3.84
CA GLU A 322 -21.98 -19.48 -5.30
C GLU A 322 -20.57 -19.21 -5.86
N LEU A 323 -19.74 -18.47 -5.13
CA LEU A 323 -18.34 -18.26 -5.48
C LEU A 323 -17.55 -19.56 -5.54
N ALA A 324 -17.80 -20.52 -4.63
CA ALA A 324 -17.10 -21.80 -4.65
C ALA A 324 -17.28 -22.55 -5.98
N GLY A 325 -18.44 -22.45 -6.62
CA GLY A 325 -18.70 -23.03 -7.94
C GLY A 325 -18.00 -22.32 -9.10
N LYS A 326 -17.46 -21.11 -8.88
CA LYS A 326 -16.70 -20.33 -9.86
C LYS A 326 -15.18 -20.50 -9.74
N ILE A 327 -14.71 -21.14 -8.67
CA ILE A 327 -13.27 -21.38 -8.47
C ILE A 327 -12.85 -22.52 -9.38
N THR A 328 -11.93 -22.22 -10.28
CA THR A 328 -11.29 -23.18 -11.17
C THR A 328 -9.77 -23.11 -11.01
N PRO A 329 -9.03 -24.09 -11.55
CA PRO A 329 -7.57 -24.02 -11.58
C PRO A 329 -7.02 -22.77 -12.29
N ASP A 330 -7.81 -22.12 -13.16
CA ASP A 330 -7.40 -20.90 -13.88
C ASP A 330 -7.02 -19.75 -12.95
N LEU A 331 -7.62 -19.71 -11.76
CA LEU A 331 -7.29 -18.73 -10.71
C LEU A 331 -5.82 -18.77 -10.30
N PHE A 332 -5.23 -19.97 -10.23
CA PHE A 332 -3.89 -20.21 -9.68
C PHE A 332 -2.85 -20.57 -10.74
N ARG A 333 -3.16 -20.35 -12.03
CA ARG A 333 -2.27 -20.74 -13.12
C ARG A 333 -0.89 -20.07 -13.00
N PRO A 334 0.21 -20.85 -12.97
CA PRO A 334 1.56 -20.28 -13.00
C PRO A 334 1.84 -19.47 -14.28
N ASP A 335 1.21 -19.80 -15.42
CA ASP A 335 1.36 -19.05 -16.67
C ASP A 335 0.35 -17.90 -16.85
N GLY A 336 -0.55 -17.72 -15.89
CA GLY A 336 -1.56 -16.66 -15.86
C GLY A 336 -0.97 -15.31 -15.45
N ASN A 337 -1.78 -14.24 -15.52
CA ASN A 337 -1.33 -12.91 -15.09
C ASN A 337 -2.39 -12.19 -14.24
N LEU A 338 -2.49 -12.59 -12.98
CA LEU A 338 -3.39 -11.96 -12.02
C LEU A 338 -2.97 -10.50 -11.83
N ASN A 339 -3.94 -9.57 -11.83
CA ASN A 339 -3.67 -8.17 -11.57
C ASN A 339 -4.00 -7.80 -10.11
N PRO A 340 -3.00 -7.77 -9.19
CA PRO A 340 -3.24 -7.44 -7.79
C PRO A 340 -3.72 -6.00 -7.59
N ARG A 341 -3.47 -5.10 -8.56
CA ARG A 341 -3.81 -3.67 -8.50
C ARG A 341 -5.33 -3.43 -8.53
N GLU A 342 -6.08 -4.40 -9.05
CA GLU A 342 -7.54 -4.34 -9.22
C GLU A 342 -8.30 -5.08 -8.11
N ILE A 343 -7.58 -5.64 -7.12
CA ILE A 343 -8.16 -6.41 -6.03
C ILE A 343 -8.07 -5.57 -4.76
N PRO A 344 -9.19 -5.04 -4.23
CA PRO A 344 -9.18 -4.25 -3.01
C PRO A 344 -8.77 -5.11 -1.81
N ILE A 345 -8.16 -4.49 -0.80
CA ILE A 345 -7.63 -5.16 0.39
C ILE A 345 -8.13 -4.48 1.65
N ALA A 346 -8.23 -5.21 2.76
CA ALA A 346 -8.61 -4.64 4.05
C ALA A 346 -7.46 -3.85 4.72
N LEU A 347 -6.22 -4.13 4.34
CA LEU A 347 -5.04 -3.40 4.80
C LEU A 347 -5.03 -1.98 4.19
N GLN A 348 -5.10 -0.96 5.02
CA GLN A 348 -4.87 0.42 4.60
C GLN A 348 -3.37 0.63 4.38
N LEU A 349 -2.93 0.89 3.14
CA LEU A 349 -1.53 1.22 2.89
C LEU A 349 -1.16 2.59 3.51
N PRO A 350 0.13 2.88 3.73
CA PRO A 350 0.57 4.18 4.25
C PRO A 350 0.18 5.31 3.30
N ASP A 351 -0.45 6.35 3.82
CA ASP A 351 -0.67 7.61 3.10
C ASP A 351 0.66 8.31 2.79
N TRP A 352 0.63 9.37 1.97
CA TRP A 352 1.86 10.08 1.58
C TRP A 352 2.68 10.59 2.78
N SER A 353 2.04 10.93 3.91
CA SER A 353 2.77 11.33 5.11
C SER A 353 3.54 10.17 5.75
N GLY A 354 3.05 8.93 5.58
CA GLY A 354 3.76 7.71 5.95
C GLY A 354 4.92 7.32 5.01
N TRP A 355 4.97 7.90 3.81
CA TRP A 355 6.10 7.74 2.88
C TRP A 355 7.25 8.69 3.17
N LEU A 356 6.97 9.87 3.73
CA LEU A 356 7.97 10.91 3.94
C LEU A 356 8.93 10.56 5.10
N PRO A 357 10.24 10.83 4.95
CA PRO A 357 11.18 10.68 6.04
C PRO A 357 10.86 11.66 7.18
N ARG A 358 10.87 11.18 8.43
CA ARG A 358 10.76 12.07 9.61
C ARG A 358 12.03 12.91 9.80
N VAL A 359 13.18 12.30 9.51
CA VAL A 359 14.50 12.94 9.59
C VAL A 359 15.23 12.70 8.28
N HIS A 360 15.62 13.77 7.58
CA HIS A 360 16.41 13.64 6.36
C HIS A 360 17.78 13.01 6.65
N PRO A 361 18.36 12.21 5.75
CA PRO A 361 19.71 11.65 5.95
C PRO A 361 20.82 12.69 6.23
N LYS A 362 20.73 13.91 5.67
CA LYS A 362 21.63 15.03 6.02
C LYS A 362 21.57 15.37 7.51
N ASP A 363 20.39 15.37 8.11
CA ASP A 363 20.19 15.66 9.54
C ASP A 363 20.49 14.45 10.44
N ALA A 364 20.24 13.24 9.93
CA ALA A 364 20.48 12.02 10.68
C ALA A 364 21.99 11.70 10.83
N TRP A 365 22.76 11.93 9.76
CA TRP A 365 24.14 11.44 9.61
C TRP A 365 25.16 12.51 9.22
N GLY A 366 24.72 13.72 8.83
CA GLY A 366 25.61 14.82 8.49
C GLY A 366 26.56 14.50 7.33
N PRO A 367 27.85 14.87 7.45
CA PRO A 367 28.84 14.64 6.40
C PRO A 367 29.00 13.19 5.95
N ASP A 368 28.75 12.21 6.83
CA ASP A 368 28.83 10.79 6.48
C ASP A 368 27.85 10.42 5.36
N PHE A 369 26.63 10.97 5.39
CA PHE A 369 25.67 10.79 4.31
C PHE A 369 26.06 11.63 3.10
N ALA A 370 26.36 12.92 3.30
CA ALA A 370 26.66 13.83 2.20
C ALA A 370 27.80 13.31 1.33
N GLN A 371 28.85 12.70 1.91
CA GLN A 371 30.01 12.18 1.17
C GLN A 371 29.87 10.70 0.78
N SER A 372 28.69 10.10 0.96
CA SER A 372 28.47 8.67 0.69
C SER A 372 28.21 8.39 -0.79
N GLU A 373 28.56 7.18 -1.23
CA GLU A 373 28.13 6.66 -2.53
C GLU A 373 26.60 6.65 -2.67
N PHE A 374 25.87 6.46 -1.57
CA PHE A 374 24.42 6.46 -1.56
C PHE A 374 23.82 7.82 -1.94
N ALA A 375 24.36 8.92 -1.40
CA ALA A 375 23.99 10.27 -1.80
C ALA A 375 24.42 10.56 -3.24
N ALA A 376 25.68 10.26 -3.58
CA ALA A 376 26.25 10.53 -4.90
C ALA A 376 25.51 9.81 -6.06
N LEU A 377 24.97 8.61 -5.83
CA LEU A 377 24.21 7.88 -6.85
C LEU A 377 22.83 8.49 -7.13
N TYR A 378 22.28 9.33 -6.27
CA TYR A 378 21.00 10.00 -6.51
C TYR A 378 21.16 11.24 -7.42
N ASP A 379 21.91 12.25 -7.00
CA ASP A 379 22.03 13.54 -7.69
C ASP A 379 23.45 13.90 -8.17
N GLY A 380 24.48 13.20 -7.70
CA GLY A 380 25.87 13.46 -8.05
C GLY A 380 26.51 14.69 -7.39
N GLU A 381 25.83 15.39 -6.48
CA GLU A 381 26.41 16.53 -5.76
C GLU A 381 27.18 16.03 -4.53
N THR A 382 28.44 15.63 -4.74
CA THR A 382 29.59 15.76 -3.81
C THR A 382 30.73 14.86 -4.28
N GLN A 383 31.64 15.43 -5.05
CA GLN A 383 33.05 15.08 -4.88
C GLN A 383 33.80 16.40 -4.71
N PRO A 384 34.37 16.68 -3.52
CA PRO A 384 35.48 17.61 -3.43
C PRO A 384 36.58 17.10 -4.37
N GLU A 385 37.15 17.99 -5.17
CA GLU A 385 38.25 17.69 -6.08
C GLU A 385 39.36 16.91 -5.34
N GLY A 386 39.76 15.73 -5.85
CA GLY A 386 41.02 15.11 -5.43
C GLY A 386 41.04 13.60 -5.13
N LYS A 387 39.95 12.83 -5.26
CA LYS A 387 40.02 11.36 -5.11
C LYS A 387 39.47 10.60 -6.33
N SER A 388 40.29 10.59 -7.39
CA SER A 388 40.16 9.59 -8.45
C SER A 388 40.55 8.21 -7.88
N LYS A 389 39.59 7.28 -7.86
CA LYS A 389 39.72 5.83 -8.14
C LYS A 389 38.62 5.02 -7.44
N ARG A 390 37.47 4.91 -8.09
CA ARG A 390 36.58 3.74 -8.13
C ARG A 390 35.65 3.96 -9.31
N THR A 391 35.41 2.92 -10.11
CA THR A 391 34.59 2.94 -11.35
C THR A 391 33.37 3.84 -11.18
N ALA A 392 33.39 5.04 -11.74
CA ALA A 392 32.37 6.06 -11.49
C ALA A 392 31.06 5.61 -12.13
N ARG A 393 30.19 4.96 -11.33
CA ARG A 393 28.82 4.67 -11.73
C ARG A 393 28.11 6.01 -11.93
N GLN A 394 27.46 6.18 -13.08
CA GLN A 394 26.72 7.40 -13.39
C GLN A 394 25.59 7.60 -12.37
N PRO A 395 25.35 8.82 -11.86
CA PRO A 395 24.18 9.10 -11.03
C PRO A 395 22.88 8.68 -11.72
N LEU A 396 21.96 8.12 -10.96
CA LEU A 396 20.72 7.52 -11.46
C LEU A 396 19.87 8.53 -12.23
N ARG A 397 19.74 9.76 -11.72
CA ARG A 397 19.01 10.82 -12.43
C ARG A 397 19.65 11.18 -13.77
N ALA A 398 20.99 11.21 -13.85
CA ALA A 398 21.69 11.49 -15.11
C ALA A 398 21.49 10.37 -16.13
N LEU A 399 21.44 9.10 -15.68
CA LEU A 399 21.08 7.96 -16.52
C LEU A 399 19.65 8.09 -17.05
N LEU A 400 18.69 8.48 -16.21
CA LEU A 400 17.28 8.63 -16.58
C LEU A 400 17.06 9.75 -17.60
N VAL A 401 17.69 10.92 -17.40
CA VAL A 401 17.67 12.02 -18.38
C VAL A 401 18.24 11.57 -19.74
N ALA A 402 19.36 10.83 -19.74
CA ALA A 402 19.94 10.30 -20.97
C ALA A 402 19.01 9.29 -21.66
N THR A 403 18.30 8.48 -20.88
CA THR A 403 17.36 7.47 -21.38
C THR A 403 16.12 8.10 -22.01
N GLN A 404 15.61 9.19 -21.43
CA GLN A 404 14.44 9.92 -21.94
C GLN A 404 14.76 10.74 -23.21
N SER A 405 15.93 11.37 -23.27
CA SER A 405 16.29 12.32 -24.34
C SER A 405 16.68 11.68 -25.67
N SER A 406 16.98 10.38 -25.70
CA SER A 406 17.58 9.73 -26.88
C SER A 406 16.90 8.43 -27.32
N ASP A 407 15.68 8.17 -26.81
CA ASP A 407 14.96 6.90 -27.00
C ASP A 407 15.84 5.68 -26.71
N ARG A 408 16.79 5.86 -25.78
CA ARG A 408 17.80 4.88 -25.43
C ARG A 408 17.18 3.72 -24.68
N ASN A 409 17.86 2.59 -24.79
CA ASN A 409 17.52 1.35 -24.11
C ASN A 409 17.36 1.53 -22.59
N VAL A 410 16.15 1.29 -22.05
CA VAL A 410 15.83 1.33 -20.60
C VAL A 410 16.37 0.16 -19.79
N ARG A 411 16.91 -0.88 -20.44
CA ARG A 411 17.42 -2.07 -19.74
C ARG A 411 18.47 -1.82 -18.64
N PRO A 412 19.32 -0.77 -18.67
CA PRO A 412 20.23 -0.47 -17.57
C PRO A 412 19.55 0.09 -16.30
N VAL A 413 18.32 0.60 -16.41
CA VAL A 413 17.64 1.32 -15.31
C VAL A 413 17.42 0.44 -14.08
N PRO A 414 16.90 -0.81 -14.18
CA PRO A 414 16.76 -1.69 -13.01
C PRO A 414 18.08 -1.90 -12.25
N ALA A 415 19.17 -2.19 -12.97
CA ALA A 415 20.48 -2.43 -12.36
C ALA A 415 21.02 -1.18 -11.63
N ALA A 416 20.72 0.03 -12.14
CA ALA A 416 21.11 1.26 -11.48
C ALA A 416 20.33 1.51 -10.17
N PHE A 417 19.03 1.16 -10.14
CA PHE A 417 18.26 1.16 -8.88
C PHE A 417 18.80 0.12 -7.88
N ASP A 418 19.16 -1.08 -8.35
CA ASP A 418 19.75 -2.12 -7.51
C ASP A 418 21.09 -1.70 -6.92
N ASP A 419 21.94 -1.03 -7.72
CA ASP A 419 23.21 -0.46 -7.26
C ASP A 419 22.99 0.62 -6.19
N TRP A 420 21.97 1.47 -6.36
CA TRP A 420 21.62 2.50 -5.38
C TRP A 420 21.12 1.90 -4.06
N THR A 421 20.29 0.85 -4.12
CA THR A 421 19.85 0.07 -2.95
C THR A 421 21.02 -0.60 -2.24
N GLN A 422 21.97 -1.16 -2.99
CA GLN A 422 23.19 -1.73 -2.41
C GLN A 422 24.06 -0.67 -1.72
N ALA A 423 24.18 0.53 -2.30
CA ALA A 423 24.89 1.64 -1.69
C ALA A 423 24.24 2.08 -0.37
N ARG A 424 22.90 2.13 -0.31
CA ARG A 424 22.15 2.38 0.95
C ARG A 424 22.46 1.33 2.01
N ARG A 425 22.38 0.04 1.65
CA ARG A 425 22.68 -1.07 2.57
C ARG A 425 24.11 -0.99 3.10
N ALA A 426 25.08 -0.73 2.22
CA ALA A 426 26.48 -0.56 2.59
C ALA A 426 26.69 0.64 3.53
N PHE A 427 25.98 1.76 3.28
CA PHE A 427 25.99 2.93 4.13
C PHE A 427 25.44 2.62 5.53
N LEU A 428 24.22 2.06 5.63
CA LEU A 428 23.57 1.77 6.91
C LEU A 428 24.29 0.69 7.73
N LYS A 429 24.95 -0.28 7.09
CA LYS A 429 25.73 -1.33 7.76
C LYS A 429 26.88 -0.80 8.62
N ARG A 430 27.33 0.44 8.39
CA ARG A 430 28.32 1.13 9.24
C ARG A 430 27.75 1.50 10.61
N PHE A 431 26.44 1.74 10.68
CA PHE A 431 25.74 2.23 11.87
C PHE A 431 24.91 1.14 12.56
N VAL A 432 24.42 0.15 11.80
CA VAL A 432 23.55 -0.91 12.30
C VAL A 432 24.23 -2.26 12.14
N LYS A 433 24.31 -3.04 13.24
CA LYS A 433 24.90 -4.38 13.26
C LYS A 433 23.92 -5.39 13.88
N PRO A 434 24.01 -6.68 13.52
CA PRO A 434 23.25 -7.72 14.21
C PRO A 434 23.51 -7.69 15.72
N LYS A 435 22.46 -7.86 16.53
CA LYS A 435 22.51 -7.87 18.02
C LYS A 435 22.94 -6.54 18.67
N MET A 436 22.88 -5.44 17.94
CA MET A 436 22.99 -4.09 18.51
C MET A 436 21.76 -3.76 19.36
N GLU A 437 21.96 -2.96 20.40
CA GLU A 437 20.87 -2.34 21.16
C GLU A 437 20.22 -1.21 20.35
N TRP A 438 18.91 -1.29 20.15
CA TRP A 438 18.13 -0.30 19.43
C TRP A 438 17.41 0.65 20.39
N TRP A 439 17.29 1.91 19.98
CA TRP A 439 16.48 2.92 20.67
C TRP A 439 15.70 3.76 19.63
N PRO A 440 14.59 4.42 20.03
CA PRO A 440 13.68 5.07 19.09
C PRO A 440 14.35 6.06 18.12
N ALA A 441 15.29 6.88 18.60
CA ALA A 441 15.97 7.85 17.74
C ALA A 441 16.88 7.19 16.68
N LEU A 442 17.48 6.02 16.96
CA LEU A 442 18.21 5.27 15.93
C LEU A 442 17.25 4.71 14.89
N THR A 443 16.11 4.15 15.33
CA THR A 443 15.05 3.65 14.46
C THR A 443 14.54 4.73 13.53
N ASP A 444 14.22 5.92 14.04
CA ASP A 444 13.76 7.04 13.21
C ASP A 444 14.81 7.43 12.15
N LYS A 445 16.10 7.49 12.50
CA LYS A 445 17.18 7.80 11.55
C LYS A 445 17.31 6.75 10.45
N VAL A 446 17.34 5.48 10.83
CA VAL A 446 17.52 4.35 9.90
C VAL A 446 16.31 4.21 8.99
N TYR A 447 15.11 4.20 9.57
CA TYR A 447 13.86 4.05 8.83
C TYR A 447 13.63 5.24 7.89
N SER A 448 13.87 6.47 8.36
CA SER A 448 13.77 7.66 7.50
C SER A 448 14.78 7.63 6.34
N THR A 449 15.94 6.98 6.50
CA THR A 449 16.88 6.80 5.38
C THR A 449 16.33 5.84 4.31
N GLN A 450 15.54 4.83 4.70
CA GLN A 450 14.83 3.98 3.74
C GLN A 450 13.70 4.75 3.04
N LEU A 451 12.87 5.46 3.82
CA LEU A 451 11.78 6.28 3.31
C LEU A 451 12.25 7.35 2.34
N TRP A 452 13.40 7.98 2.61
CA TRP A 452 14.00 8.93 1.67
C TRP A 452 14.29 8.29 0.30
N GLN A 453 14.88 7.09 0.27
CA GLN A 453 15.09 6.36 -0.98
C GLN A 453 13.76 6.07 -1.68
N LEU A 454 12.72 5.68 -0.94
CA LEU A 454 11.40 5.38 -1.48
C LEU A 454 10.74 6.62 -2.12
N VAL A 455 10.75 7.77 -1.44
CA VAL A 455 10.19 9.03 -1.96
C VAL A 455 10.93 9.47 -3.21
N LYS A 456 12.27 9.42 -3.19
CA LYS A 456 13.09 9.77 -4.36
C LYS A 456 12.91 8.77 -5.51
N THR A 457 12.60 7.51 -5.21
CA THR A 457 12.19 6.53 -6.22
C THR A 457 10.87 6.91 -6.84
N TRP A 458 9.84 7.20 -6.04
CA TRP A 458 8.54 7.67 -6.55
C TRP A 458 8.71 8.91 -7.44
N GLU A 459 9.52 9.89 -7.01
CA GLU A 459 9.84 11.09 -7.78
C GLU A 459 10.35 10.73 -9.18
N MET A 460 11.36 9.85 -9.27
CA MET A 460 11.95 9.43 -10.54
C MET A 460 10.99 8.56 -11.38
N MET A 461 10.21 7.68 -10.75
CA MET A 461 9.22 6.86 -11.45
C MET A 461 8.16 7.74 -12.16
N GLN A 462 7.72 8.80 -11.49
CA GLN A 462 6.77 9.78 -12.02
C GLN A 462 7.42 10.73 -13.04
N GLU A 463 8.59 11.29 -12.74
CA GLU A 463 9.27 12.27 -13.60
C GLU A 463 9.67 11.72 -14.95
N PHE A 464 10.14 10.47 -14.98
CA PHE A 464 10.63 9.82 -16.19
C PHE A 464 9.61 8.84 -16.78
N ALA A 465 8.35 8.87 -16.29
CA ALA A 465 7.23 8.04 -16.76
C ALA A 465 7.57 6.54 -16.86
N LEU A 466 8.31 6.01 -15.87
CA LEU A 466 8.86 4.65 -15.90
C LEU A 466 7.80 3.57 -15.66
N GLU A 467 6.69 3.93 -15.01
CA GLU A 467 5.65 3.00 -14.55
C GLU A 467 4.92 2.28 -15.68
N GLY A 468 4.82 2.91 -16.86
CA GLY A 468 4.21 2.32 -18.04
C GLY A 468 5.18 1.51 -18.91
N ARG A 469 6.48 1.44 -18.54
CA ARG A 469 7.55 0.87 -19.38
C ARG A 469 7.91 -0.57 -19.01
N GLY A 470 7.08 -1.24 -18.21
CA GLY A 470 7.31 -2.61 -17.74
C GLY A 470 7.68 -3.60 -18.85
N ARG A 471 6.93 -3.58 -19.95
CA ARG A 471 7.17 -4.50 -21.09
C ARG A 471 8.46 -4.20 -21.86
N GLU A 472 8.91 -2.97 -21.88
CA GLU A 472 10.21 -2.60 -22.46
C GLU A 472 11.38 -3.10 -21.60
N ILE A 473 11.18 -3.07 -20.28
CA ILE A 473 12.20 -3.43 -19.29
C ILE A 473 12.28 -4.96 -19.11
N PHE A 474 11.13 -5.61 -18.91
CA PHE A 474 11.04 -7.01 -18.49
C PHE A 474 10.55 -7.96 -19.60
N GLY A 475 10.14 -7.42 -20.75
CA GLY A 475 9.67 -8.20 -21.90
C GLY A 475 8.15 -8.27 -22.02
N SER A 476 7.67 -8.86 -23.12
CA SER A 476 6.25 -8.85 -23.50
C SER A 476 5.27 -9.47 -22.49
N LEU A 477 5.75 -10.33 -21.59
CA LEU A 477 4.95 -11.00 -20.57
C LEU A 477 4.78 -10.16 -19.29
N ALA A 478 5.54 -9.07 -19.16
CA ALA A 478 5.49 -8.21 -18.00
C ALA A 478 4.14 -7.50 -17.86
N ASP A 479 3.87 -7.05 -16.64
CA ASP A 479 2.70 -6.24 -16.36
C ASP A 479 2.72 -4.94 -17.17
N SER A 480 1.54 -4.48 -17.57
CA SER A 480 1.39 -3.21 -18.29
C SER A 480 1.78 -2.00 -17.43
N ARG A 481 1.72 -2.14 -16.10
CA ARG A 481 2.17 -1.15 -15.13
C ARG A 481 3.02 -1.84 -14.09
N THR A 482 4.22 -1.34 -13.88
CA THR A 482 5.15 -1.90 -12.89
C THR A 482 6.23 -0.89 -12.55
N TRP A 483 6.74 -1.00 -11.33
CA TRP A 483 8.04 -0.46 -10.98
C TRP A 483 9.15 -1.37 -11.47
N CYS A 484 10.33 -0.78 -11.68
CA CYS A 484 11.50 -1.49 -12.21
C CYS A 484 12.54 -1.83 -11.13
N ASN A 485 12.14 -1.80 -9.85
CA ASN A 485 13.01 -1.97 -8.69
C ASN A 485 12.27 -2.70 -7.55
N THR A 486 12.99 -2.98 -6.47
CA THR A 486 12.48 -3.65 -5.25
C THR A 486 12.46 -2.73 -4.03
N ILE A 487 12.60 -1.42 -4.23
CA ILE A 487 12.72 -0.44 -3.15
C ILE A 487 11.52 -0.44 -2.17
N PRO A 488 10.27 -0.71 -2.60
CA PRO A 488 9.16 -0.93 -1.66
C PRO A 488 9.47 -2.00 -0.61
N ALA A 489 9.81 -3.24 -1.01
CA ALA A 489 10.19 -4.30 -0.07
C ALA A 489 11.44 -3.95 0.76
N GLU A 490 12.40 -3.26 0.16
CA GLU A 490 13.62 -2.80 0.83
C GLU A 490 13.36 -1.68 1.86
N THR A 491 12.17 -1.09 1.87
CA THR A 491 11.73 -0.09 2.85
C THR A 491 11.14 -0.74 4.12
N ALA A 492 10.81 -2.03 4.07
CA ALA A 492 10.34 -2.77 5.22
C ALA A 492 11.32 -2.64 6.42
N PRO A 493 10.83 -2.44 7.66
CA PRO A 493 11.68 -2.37 8.85
C PRO A 493 12.73 -3.49 8.96
N SER A 494 12.34 -4.74 8.67
CA SER A 494 13.23 -5.90 8.74
C SER A 494 14.42 -5.84 7.76
N SER A 495 14.27 -5.18 6.61
CA SER A 495 15.35 -4.98 5.63
C SER A 495 16.51 -4.13 6.17
N ALA A 496 16.26 -3.33 7.21
CA ALA A 496 17.28 -2.56 7.93
C ALA A 496 17.61 -3.13 9.32
N LEU A 497 17.20 -4.36 9.63
CA LEU A 497 17.39 -5.02 10.93
C LEU A 497 16.69 -4.31 12.11
N ILE A 498 15.70 -3.46 11.84
CA ILE A 498 14.90 -2.81 12.88
C ILE A 498 14.12 -3.90 13.63
N PRO A 499 14.23 -3.99 14.97
CA PRO A 499 13.60 -5.05 15.74
C PRO A 499 12.12 -4.76 15.96
N ASP A 500 11.37 -5.79 16.32
CA ASP A 500 10.02 -5.62 16.84
C ASP A 500 10.01 -5.03 18.26
N GLY A 501 8.86 -4.52 18.69
CA GLY A 501 8.64 -4.02 20.04
C GLY A 501 8.85 -2.51 20.19
N ALA A 502 9.23 -2.07 21.38
CA ALA A 502 9.27 -0.64 21.75
C ALA A 502 10.28 0.19 20.94
N ALA A 503 11.33 -0.45 20.41
CA ALA A 503 12.30 0.19 19.53
C ALA A 503 11.97 0.01 18.03
N GLY A 504 10.89 -0.69 17.69
CA GLY A 504 10.42 -0.85 16.31
C GLY A 504 9.79 0.41 15.74
N VAL A 505 9.48 0.40 14.44
CA VAL A 505 8.78 1.52 13.81
C VAL A 505 7.41 1.69 14.45
N GLY A 506 7.11 2.91 14.90
CA GLY A 506 5.86 3.20 15.61
C GLY A 506 5.86 2.83 17.10
N GLY A 507 6.95 2.24 17.61
CA GLY A 507 7.14 1.96 19.03
C GLY A 507 6.38 0.73 19.53
N SER A 508 5.94 -0.17 18.64
CA SER A 508 5.35 -1.46 19.02
C SER A 508 5.61 -2.54 17.98
N ALA A 509 5.54 -3.81 18.38
CA ALA A 509 5.61 -4.93 17.44
C ALA A 509 4.48 -4.87 16.41
N LEU A 510 3.25 -4.54 16.82
CA LEU A 510 2.11 -4.38 15.93
C LEU A 510 2.34 -3.33 14.84
N THR A 511 2.83 -2.15 15.19
CA THR A 511 3.08 -1.08 14.21
C THR A 511 4.26 -1.41 13.30
N ASN A 512 5.29 -2.08 13.83
CA ASN A 512 6.40 -2.60 13.02
C ASN A 512 5.89 -3.61 11.98
N GLU A 513 5.08 -4.58 12.41
CA GLU A 513 4.46 -5.59 11.54
C GLU A 513 3.50 -4.99 10.50
N TYR A 514 2.72 -3.98 10.89
CA TYR A 514 1.89 -3.22 9.95
C TYR A 514 2.73 -2.62 8.82
N PHE A 515 3.82 -1.91 9.14
CA PHE A 515 4.67 -1.31 8.11
C PHE A 515 5.38 -2.38 7.27
N MET A 516 5.80 -3.49 7.86
CA MET A 516 6.35 -4.61 7.08
C MET A 516 5.31 -5.15 6.09
N ALA A 517 4.10 -5.46 6.55
CA ALA A 517 3.02 -5.96 5.70
C ALA A 517 2.66 -4.97 4.58
N ALA A 518 2.54 -3.68 4.91
CA ALA A 518 2.23 -2.61 3.95
C ALA A 518 3.28 -2.49 2.84
N TRP A 519 4.58 -2.49 3.17
CA TRP A 519 5.63 -2.35 2.18
C TRP A 519 5.81 -3.58 1.29
N TYR A 520 5.58 -4.78 1.84
CA TYR A 520 5.54 -6.01 1.03
C TYR A 520 4.30 -6.08 0.14
N GLU A 521 3.13 -5.65 0.63
CA GLU A 521 1.93 -5.53 -0.19
C GLU A 521 2.16 -4.57 -1.36
N LEU A 522 2.77 -3.41 -1.07
CA LEU A 522 3.13 -2.44 -2.10
C LEU A 522 4.14 -3.02 -3.11
N GLN A 523 5.10 -3.84 -2.67
CA GLN A 523 5.98 -4.57 -3.59
C GLN A 523 5.19 -5.48 -4.53
N ILE A 524 4.18 -6.21 -4.04
CA ILE A 524 3.33 -7.08 -4.86
C ILE A 524 2.54 -6.26 -5.88
N VAL A 525 1.94 -5.15 -5.46
CA VAL A 525 1.17 -4.23 -6.31
C VAL A 525 2.03 -3.58 -7.39
N LEU A 526 3.24 -3.15 -7.03
CA LEU A 526 4.12 -2.37 -7.91
C LEU A 526 5.03 -3.24 -8.77
N ASN A 527 5.55 -4.35 -8.26
CA ASN A 527 6.47 -5.23 -8.99
C ASN A 527 6.47 -6.63 -8.36
N SER A 528 5.49 -7.46 -8.74
CA SER A 528 5.41 -8.87 -8.32
C SER A 528 6.37 -9.78 -9.10
N GLY A 529 7.43 -9.24 -9.70
CA GLY A 529 8.45 -10.02 -10.42
C GLY A 529 8.22 -10.27 -11.90
N ASN A 530 7.12 -9.81 -12.51
CA ASN A 530 6.98 -9.70 -13.97
C ASN A 530 7.32 -10.98 -14.77
N HIS A 531 6.93 -12.16 -14.26
CA HIS A 531 7.33 -13.46 -14.84
C HIS A 531 8.84 -13.63 -14.99
N GLN A 532 9.62 -13.08 -14.06
CA GLN A 532 11.07 -13.26 -13.99
C GLN A 532 11.40 -14.00 -12.70
N HIS A 533 11.97 -15.20 -12.86
CA HIS A 533 12.46 -16.00 -11.76
C HIS A 533 13.98 -16.06 -11.81
N ARG A 534 14.63 -15.57 -10.76
CA ARG A 534 16.08 -15.71 -10.55
C ARG A 534 16.32 -16.01 -9.08
N ASP A 535 16.38 -17.30 -8.74
CA ASP A 535 16.49 -17.78 -7.36
C ASP A 535 15.38 -17.22 -6.43
N ARG A 536 15.65 -16.12 -5.72
CA ARG A 536 14.68 -15.45 -4.81
C ARG A 536 14.38 -14.01 -5.21
N ALA A 537 14.83 -13.58 -6.38
CA ALA A 537 14.64 -12.23 -6.89
C ALA A 537 13.54 -12.20 -7.96
N PRO A 538 12.84 -11.07 -8.11
CA PRO A 538 12.97 -9.84 -7.30
C PRO A 538 12.18 -9.86 -5.97
N VAL A 539 11.38 -10.90 -5.71
CA VAL A 539 10.59 -11.06 -4.47
C VAL A 539 10.92 -12.42 -3.84
N ASP A 540 11.37 -12.43 -2.58
CA ASP A 540 11.55 -13.66 -1.79
C ASP A 540 10.17 -14.11 -1.29
N TRP A 541 9.44 -14.83 -2.13
CA TRP A 541 8.02 -15.17 -1.87
C TRP A 541 7.80 -15.99 -0.60
N VAL A 542 8.71 -16.89 -0.24
CA VAL A 542 8.61 -17.69 1.00
C VAL A 542 8.75 -16.78 2.22
N TYR A 543 9.69 -15.84 2.18
CA TYR A 543 9.83 -14.84 3.22
C TYR A 543 8.58 -13.96 3.32
N VAL A 544 8.13 -13.38 2.20
CA VAL A 544 6.97 -12.47 2.14
C VAL A 544 5.71 -13.16 2.66
N ILE A 545 5.43 -14.39 2.24
CA ILE A 545 4.26 -15.13 2.71
C ILE A 545 4.36 -15.41 4.20
N GLY A 546 5.52 -15.80 4.73
CA GLY A 546 5.73 -15.99 6.16
C GLY A 546 5.25 -14.81 7.02
N ARG A 547 5.40 -13.57 6.51
CA ARG A 547 4.96 -12.33 7.20
C ARG A 547 3.45 -12.23 7.44
N PHE A 548 2.63 -13.00 6.72
CA PHE A 548 1.19 -13.05 7.00
C PHE A 548 0.90 -13.70 8.35
N ASN A 549 1.67 -14.72 8.76
CA ASN A 549 1.55 -15.30 10.09
C ASN A 549 2.06 -14.34 11.17
N ASP A 550 3.14 -13.61 10.90
CA ASP A 550 3.69 -12.60 11.82
C ASP A 550 2.66 -11.48 12.07
N LEU A 551 2.01 -10.98 11.01
CA LEU A 551 0.94 -9.99 11.14
C LEU A 551 -0.30 -10.55 11.85
N HIS A 552 -0.72 -11.77 11.52
CA HIS A 552 -1.84 -12.44 12.19
C HIS A 552 -1.55 -12.63 13.69
N ALA A 553 -0.31 -12.92 14.08
CA ALA A 553 0.08 -13.04 15.48
C ALA A 553 -0.07 -11.72 16.26
N GLN A 554 0.04 -10.56 15.59
CA GLN A 554 -0.16 -9.25 16.21
C GLN A 554 -1.62 -8.78 16.20
N THR A 555 -2.36 -9.09 15.13
CA THR A 555 -3.70 -8.50 14.88
C THR A 555 -4.84 -9.45 15.23
N HIS A 556 -4.58 -10.76 15.18
CA HIS A 556 -5.59 -11.82 15.16
C HIS A 556 -6.65 -11.65 14.05
N GLN A 557 -6.33 -10.89 13.01
CA GLN A 557 -7.17 -10.71 11.83
C GLN A 557 -6.69 -11.66 10.73
N PRO A 558 -7.52 -12.64 10.34
CA PRO A 558 -7.18 -13.54 9.24
C PRO A 558 -7.34 -12.82 7.89
N GLU A 559 -6.32 -12.93 7.03
CA GLU A 559 -6.30 -12.30 5.69
C GLU A 559 -6.14 -13.33 4.55
N PRO A 560 -7.08 -14.28 4.42
CA PRO A 560 -6.99 -15.35 3.42
C PRO A 560 -6.98 -14.87 1.97
N ALA A 561 -7.74 -13.83 1.62
CA ALA A 561 -7.83 -13.33 0.24
C ALA A 561 -6.52 -12.65 -0.18
N ARG A 562 -5.96 -11.75 0.64
CA ARG A 562 -4.65 -11.14 0.39
C ARG A 562 -3.53 -12.18 0.31
N LEU A 563 -3.57 -13.22 1.17
CA LEU A 563 -2.63 -14.34 1.08
C LEU A 563 -2.78 -15.13 -0.23
N LEU A 564 -4.01 -15.40 -0.70
CA LEU A 564 -4.24 -16.09 -1.97
C LEU A 564 -3.74 -15.29 -3.18
N VAL A 565 -3.85 -13.96 -3.16
CA VAL A 565 -3.23 -13.08 -4.17
C VAL A 565 -1.71 -13.27 -4.16
N ALA A 566 -1.08 -13.20 -2.99
CA ALA A 566 0.36 -13.38 -2.85
C ALA A 566 0.83 -14.77 -3.33
N VAL A 567 0.13 -15.86 -2.96
CA VAL A 567 0.41 -17.22 -3.43
C VAL A 567 0.29 -17.33 -4.95
N THR A 568 -0.76 -16.74 -5.53
CA THR A 568 -0.96 -16.75 -6.98
C THR A 568 0.15 -16.00 -7.71
N LYS A 569 0.53 -14.81 -7.22
CA LYS A 569 1.64 -14.05 -7.80
C LYS A 569 2.99 -14.73 -7.59
N ALA A 570 3.19 -15.44 -6.48
CA ALA A 570 4.37 -16.29 -6.27
C ALA A 570 4.48 -17.34 -7.37
N LEU A 571 3.42 -18.10 -7.64
CA LEU A 571 3.41 -19.09 -8.73
C LEU A 571 3.72 -18.44 -10.09
N GLN A 572 3.06 -17.31 -10.39
CA GLN A 572 3.23 -16.60 -11.66
C GLN A 572 4.63 -16.01 -11.86
N SER A 573 5.21 -15.43 -10.80
CA SER A 573 6.56 -14.89 -10.82
C SER A 573 7.61 -15.97 -11.09
N THR A 574 7.37 -17.20 -10.62
CA THR A 574 8.32 -18.31 -10.79
C THR A 574 8.20 -19.08 -12.10
N ASP A 575 7.24 -18.71 -12.94
CA ASP A 575 7.07 -19.28 -14.28
C ASP A 575 7.34 -18.24 -15.37
N PRO A 576 8.61 -18.06 -15.78
CA PRO A 576 8.95 -17.26 -16.96
C PRO A 576 8.55 -17.93 -18.28
N ARG A 577 7.71 -18.96 -18.24
CA ARG A 577 7.37 -19.85 -19.38
C ARG A 577 8.59 -20.61 -19.92
N LEU A 578 9.56 -20.86 -19.04
CA LEU A 578 10.71 -21.71 -19.30
C LEU A 578 10.56 -23.05 -18.57
N GLY A 579 10.82 -24.14 -19.28
CA GLY A 579 10.78 -25.48 -18.69
C GLY A 579 11.94 -25.72 -17.72
N PRO A 580 11.87 -26.77 -16.89
CA PRO A 580 12.87 -27.12 -15.88
C PRO A 580 14.25 -27.50 -16.48
N GLY A 581 14.39 -27.52 -17.81
CA GLY A 581 15.71 -27.67 -18.45
C GLY A 581 16.62 -26.46 -18.26
N ASP A 582 16.05 -25.25 -18.12
CA ASP A 582 16.81 -24.10 -17.64
C ASP A 582 16.86 -24.17 -16.11
N TYR A 583 18.03 -24.54 -15.59
CA TYR A 583 18.18 -24.74 -14.15
C TYR A 583 18.09 -23.44 -13.34
N ARG A 584 18.46 -22.30 -13.93
CA ARG A 584 18.53 -21.01 -13.22
C ARG A 584 17.23 -20.24 -13.28
N GLN A 585 16.47 -20.42 -14.35
CA GLN A 585 15.28 -19.60 -14.63
C GLN A 585 14.02 -20.43 -14.88
N GLY A 586 14.14 -21.73 -15.14
CA GLY A 586 12.98 -22.59 -15.40
C GLY A 586 12.07 -22.81 -14.20
N TRP A 587 10.86 -23.31 -14.46
CA TRP A 587 9.90 -23.73 -13.44
C TRP A 587 10.49 -24.80 -12.48
N ARG A 588 10.41 -24.54 -11.18
CA ARG A 588 10.95 -25.39 -10.10
C ARG A 588 9.92 -25.58 -8.98
N PRO A 589 9.15 -26.70 -8.97
CA PRO A 589 8.08 -26.91 -8.00
C PRO A 589 8.55 -26.97 -6.54
N GLU A 590 9.84 -27.19 -6.30
CA GLU A 590 10.47 -27.28 -4.98
C GLU A 590 11.07 -25.96 -4.45
N GLN A 591 11.20 -24.94 -5.31
CA GLN A 591 11.84 -23.66 -4.96
C GLN A 591 10.84 -22.52 -4.72
N ASN A 592 9.55 -22.84 -4.66
CA ASN A 592 8.49 -21.85 -4.47
C ASN A 592 7.43 -22.37 -3.49
N ILE A 593 6.46 -21.51 -3.20
CA ILE A 593 5.24 -21.81 -2.47
C ILE A 593 4.49 -22.93 -3.16
N ASP A 594 4.07 -23.91 -2.38
CA ASP A 594 3.36 -25.08 -2.87
C ASP A 594 1.96 -25.24 -2.24
N PRO A 595 1.10 -26.10 -2.83
CA PRO A 595 -0.30 -26.22 -2.42
C PRO A 595 -0.53 -26.69 -0.97
N ARG A 596 0.51 -27.18 -0.26
CA ARG A 596 0.36 -27.62 1.14
C ARG A 596 -0.04 -26.48 2.07
N ILE A 597 0.17 -25.22 1.69
CA ILE A 597 -0.28 -24.06 2.45
C ILE A 597 -1.78 -24.10 2.81
N LEU A 598 -2.63 -24.66 1.95
CA LEU A 598 -4.09 -24.75 2.19
C LEU A 598 -4.51 -25.93 3.08
N ILE A 599 -3.59 -26.82 3.43
CA ILE A 599 -3.83 -27.98 4.31
C ILE A 599 -2.88 -28.03 5.51
N SER A 600 -1.96 -27.07 5.63
CA SER A 600 -1.01 -27.00 6.72
C SER A 600 -1.71 -26.54 8.01
N PRO A 601 -1.49 -27.23 9.15
CA PRO A 601 -1.98 -26.79 10.46
C PRO A 601 -1.46 -25.40 10.86
N VAL A 602 -0.26 -25.02 10.43
CA VAL A 602 0.33 -23.70 10.71
C VAL A 602 -0.50 -22.58 10.07
N TRP A 603 -1.07 -22.83 8.89
CA TRP A 603 -1.83 -21.85 8.11
C TRP A 603 -3.35 -21.96 8.30
N GLU A 604 -3.82 -23.00 8.99
CA GLU A 604 -5.23 -23.21 9.30
C GLU A 604 -5.91 -21.96 9.90
N PRO A 605 -5.31 -21.21 10.87
CA PRO A 605 -5.97 -20.04 11.46
C PRO A 605 -6.36 -18.96 10.44
N ILE A 606 -5.55 -18.75 9.40
CA ILE A 606 -5.81 -17.74 8.36
C ILE A 606 -6.99 -18.17 7.48
N PHE A 607 -7.10 -19.44 7.12
CA PHE A 607 -8.16 -19.94 6.24
C PHE A 607 -9.43 -20.37 6.96
N LYS A 608 -9.37 -20.61 8.28
CA LYS A 608 -10.49 -21.05 9.13
C LYS A 608 -11.81 -20.26 8.95
N PRO A 609 -11.80 -18.92 8.77
CA PRO A 609 -13.03 -18.15 8.56
C PRO A 609 -13.77 -18.46 7.27
N LEU A 610 -13.10 -19.00 6.24
CA LEU A 610 -13.72 -19.32 4.96
C LEU A 610 -14.71 -20.50 5.11
N PRO A 611 -15.86 -20.52 4.40
CA PRO A 611 -16.73 -21.69 4.37
C PRO A 611 -16.00 -22.97 3.90
N VAL A 612 -16.40 -24.13 4.42
CA VAL A 612 -15.75 -25.44 4.12
C VAL A 612 -15.76 -25.73 2.63
N GLU A 613 -16.87 -25.45 1.94
CA GLU A 613 -17.02 -25.67 0.50
C GLU A 613 -16.06 -24.80 -0.30
N LEU A 614 -15.88 -23.55 0.14
CA LEU A 614 -14.95 -22.61 -0.48
C LEU A 614 -13.50 -23.05 -0.27
N ARG A 615 -13.13 -23.45 0.95
CA ARG A 615 -11.79 -24.01 1.22
C ARG A 615 -11.49 -25.21 0.35
N ARG A 616 -12.44 -26.17 0.24
CA ARG A 616 -12.30 -27.35 -0.61
C ARG A 616 -12.05 -26.97 -2.08
N ALA A 617 -12.82 -26.02 -2.61
CA ALA A 617 -12.68 -25.56 -3.98
C ALA A 617 -11.33 -24.86 -4.23
N LEU A 618 -10.88 -24.01 -3.30
CA LEU A 618 -9.56 -23.36 -3.33
C LEU A 618 -8.44 -24.41 -3.30
N THR A 619 -8.48 -25.36 -2.35
CA THR A 619 -7.46 -26.40 -2.18
C THR A 619 -7.36 -27.28 -3.42
N ALA A 620 -8.50 -27.74 -3.94
CA ALA A 620 -8.53 -28.56 -5.15
C ALA A 620 -8.01 -27.80 -6.38
N SER A 621 -8.37 -26.53 -6.52
CA SER A 621 -7.97 -25.71 -7.67
C SER A 621 -6.50 -25.33 -7.65
N LEU A 622 -5.95 -24.96 -6.50
CA LEU A 622 -4.53 -24.67 -6.34
C LEU A 622 -3.68 -25.92 -6.63
N LEU A 623 -4.06 -27.07 -6.06
CA LEU A 623 -3.37 -28.33 -6.33
C LEU A 623 -3.47 -28.73 -7.80
N SER A 624 -4.64 -28.55 -8.43
CA SER A 624 -4.81 -28.85 -9.85
C SER A 624 -3.93 -27.97 -10.72
N ALA A 625 -3.90 -26.64 -10.50
CA ALA A 625 -3.07 -25.72 -11.28
C ALA A 625 -1.58 -26.06 -11.17
N TRP A 626 -1.12 -26.39 -9.96
CA TRP A 626 0.24 -26.84 -9.71
C TRP A 626 0.54 -28.18 -10.39
N MET A 627 -0.37 -29.15 -10.33
CA MET A 627 -0.23 -30.45 -11.00
C MET A 627 -0.22 -30.32 -12.51
N ASP A 628 -1.12 -29.51 -13.07
CA ASP A 628 -1.22 -29.30 -14.52
C ASP A 628 0.06 -28.67 -15.04
N LYS A 629 0.67 -27.73 -14.31
CA LYS A 629 2.01 -27.21 -14.65
C LYS A 629 3.10 -28.28 -14.58
N ASN A 630 3.11 -29.09 -13.53
CA ASN A 630 4.13 -30.13 -13.34
C ASN A 630 4.06 -31.28 -14.34
N LEU A 631 2.87 -31.52 -14.90
CA LEU A 631 2.65 -32.55 -15.92
C LEU A 631 2.99 -32.07 -17.34
N GLN A 632 3.24 -30.77 -17.56
CA GLN A 632 3.72 -30.26 -18.86
C GLN A 632 5.12 -30.78 -19.22
N TYR A 633 5.89 -31.24 -18.24
CA TYR A 633 7.27 -31.67 -18.44
C TYR A 633 7.48 -33.12 -17.97
N PRO A 634 8.21 -33.95 -18.74
CA PRO A 634 8.64 -35.26 -18.25
C PRO A 634 9.48 -35.11 -16.99
N VAL A 635 9.30 -36.02 -16.02
CA VAL A 635 10.06 -36.05 -14.75
C VAL A 635 11.58 -35.96 -14.98
N ALA A 636 12.08 -36.58 -16.05
CA ALA A 636 13.50 -36.55 -16.41
C ALA A 636 14.07 -35.13 -16.67
N LYS A 637 13.22 -34.15 -17.03
CA LYS A 637 13.65 -32.75 -17.24
C LYS A 637 13.85 -31.99 -15.93
N TYR A 638 13.15 -32.36 -14.86
CA TYR A 638 13.38 -31.80 -13.52
C TYR A 638 14.71 -32.26 -12.93
N LEU A 639 15.10 -33.50 -13.27
CA LEU A 639 16.27 -34.21 -12.74
C LEU A 639 17.16 -34.74 -13.90
N PRO A 640 17.94 -33.85 -14.57
CA PRO A 640 18.81 -34.23 -15.70
C PRO A 640 20.01 -35.10 -15.26
N MET A 641 20.48 -36.01 -16.12
CA MET A 641 21.69 -36.83 -15.83
C MET A 641 22.96 -35.97 -15.90
N GLY A 642 23.87 -36.13 -14.94
CA GLY A 642 25.16 -35.43 -14.90
C GLY A 642 25.10 -33.97 -14.41
N GLY A 643 23.92 -33.48 -14.01
CA GLY A 643 23.79 -32.19 -13.33
C GLY A 643 24.21 -32.29 -11.87
N LEU A 644 24.93 -31.27 -11.36
CA LEU A 644 25.12 -31.10 -9.92
C LEU A 644 23.73 -31.08 -9.26
N PRO A 645 23.49 -31.83 -8.16
CA PRO A 645 22.24 -31.72 -7.44
C PRO A 645 22.03 -30.27 -7.03
N ALA A 646 20.80 -29.80 -7.19
CA ALA A 646 20.38 -28.55 -6.62
C ALA A 646 20.84 -28.48 -5.16
N ARG A 647 21.43 -27.36 -4.72
CA ARG A 647 21.43 -27.11 -3.28
C ARG A 647 19.95 -27.08 -2.87
N PRO A 648 19.46 -28.03 -2.06
CA PRO A 648 18.09 -28.00 -1.61
C PRO A 648 17.87 -26.63 -0.96
N TYR A 649 16.84 -25.92 -1.39
CA TYR A 649 16.40 -24.77 -0.61
C TYR A 649 15.90 -25.34 0.71
N ALA A 650 16.64 -25.05 1.79
CA ALA A 650 16.15 -25.25 3.14
C ALA A 650 15.38 -23.98 3.51
N PRO A 651 14.04 -23.95 3.39
CA PRO A 651 13.27 -22.87 3.98
C PRO A 651 13.61 -22.75 5.47
N PRO A 652 13.49 -21.55 6.07
CA PRO A 652 13.50 -21.44 7.52
C PRO A 652 12.56 -22.50 8.10
N GLN A 653 12.92 -23.14 9.22
CA GLN A 653 12.17 -24.27 9.77
C GLN A 653 10.68 -23.95 9.98
N ALA A 654 10.36 -22.70 10.30
CA ALA A 654 8.99 -22.19 10.45
C ALA A 654 8.15 -22.18 9.15
N TYR A 655 8.77 -22.28 7.98
CA TYR A 655 8.14 -22.20 6.66
C TYR A 655 8.37 -23.45 5.78
N GLY A 656 8.91 -24.52 6.36
CA GLY A 656 9.20 -25.78 5.64
C GLY A 656 7.98 -26.56 5.17
N GLU A 657 6.80 -26.24 5.69
CA GLU A 657 5.55 -26.91 5.30
C GLU A 657 4.93 -26.33 4.01
N ILE A 658 5.40 -25.18 3.53
CA ILE A 658 4.83 -24.47 2.37
C ILE A 658 5.79 -24.31 1.20
N SER A 659 6.99 -24.87 1.30
CA SER A 659 8.04 -24.84 0.27
C SER A 659 9.02 -25.98 0.50
N GLY A 660 9.84 -26.34 -0.49
CA GLY A 660 10.93 -27.31 -0.33
C GLY A 660 10.70 -28.70 -0.95
N GLY A 661 9.55 -28.92 -1.60
CA GLY A 661 9.25 -30.16 -2.32
C GLY A 661 8.61 -31.27 -1.46
N SER A 662 8.29 -32.40 -2.09
CA SER A 662 7.51 -33.52 -1.52
C SER A 662 6.02 -33.27 -1.30
N VAL A 663 5.39 -32.39 -2.09
CA VAL A 663 3.92 -32.17 -2.07
C VAL A 663 3.14 -33.49 -2.15
N TRP A 664 3.66 -34.49 -2.86
CA TRP A 664 3.02 -35.80 -3.02
C TRP A 664 2.92 -36.63 -1.74
N GLU A 665 3.76 -36.38 -0.74
CA GLU A 665 3.66 -37.04 0.57
C GLU A 665 2.37 -36.62 1.31
N ALA A 666 1.84 -35.43 1.00
CA ALA A 666 0.59 -34.91 1.55
C ALA A 666 -0.67 -35.41 0.81
N ALA A 667 -0.57 -36.39 -0.10
CA ALA A 667 -1.72 -36.86 -0.88
C ALA A 667 -2.90 -37.36 -0.01
N GLN A 668 -2.64 -37.98 1.15
CA GLN A 668 -3.69 -38.35 2.09
C GLN A 668 -4.32 -37.12 2.75
N GLN A 669 -3.51 -36.16 3.20
CA GLN A 669 -4.00 -34.92 3.81
C GLN A 669 -4.87 -34.12 2.84
N PHE A 670 -4.54 -34.09 1.54
CA PHE A 670 -5.41 -33.50 0.53
C PHE A 670 -6.75 -34.22 0.40
N ARG A 671 -6.78 -35.56 0.46
CA ARG A 671 -8.04 -36.33 0.47
C ARG A 671 -8.87 -35.99 1.70
N ASP A 672 -8.25 -35.93 2.87
CA ASP A 672 -8.90 -35.59 4.14
C ASP A 672 -9.46 -34.15 4.10
N ALA A 673 -8.77 -33.24 3.40
CA ALA A 673 -9.23 -31.87 3.14
C ALA A 673 -10.35 -31.78 2.08
N GLY A 674 -10.77 -32.89 1.47
CA GLY A 674 -11.88 -32.95 0.51
C GLY A 674 -11.48 -32.74 -0.95
N VAL A 675 -10.19 -32.86 -1.30
CA VAL A 675 -9.74 -32.88 -2.70
C VAL A 675 -10.22 -34.15 -3.40
N PRO A 676 -10.65 -34.08 -4.68
CA PRO A 676 -11.07 -35.26 -5.44
C PRO A 676 -10.02 -36.38 -5.43
N ALA A 677 -10.44 -37.61 -5.15
CA ALA A 677 -9.56 -38.77 -5.02
C ALA A 677 -8.65 -38.98 -6.23
N GLU A 678 -9.16 -38.68 -7.43
CA GLU A 678 -8.41 -38.78 -8.68
C GLU A 678 -7.25 -37.78 -8.75
N LEU A 679 -7.44 -36.53 -8.30
CA LEU A 679 -6.37 -35.53 -8.27
C LEU A 679 -5.28 -35.92 -7.25
N ALA A 680 -5.67 -36.42 -6.08
CA ALA A 680 -4.73 -36.94 -5.09
C ALA A 680 -3.95 -38.17 -5.61
N ARG A 681 -4.61 -39.05 -6.40
CA ARG A 681 -3.96 -40.20 -7.05
C ARG A 681 -2.94 -39.74 -8.10
N ARG A 682 -3.30 -38.75 -8.95
CA ARG A 682 -2.38 -38.14 -9.93
C ARG A 682 -1.12 -37.58 -9.24
N LEU A 683 -1.31 -36.86 -8.13
CA LEU A 683 -0.22 -36.31 -7.32
C LEU A 683 0.70 -37.44 -6.80
N GLN A 684 0.14 -38.50 -6.23
CA GLN A 684 0.92 -39.63 -5.71
C GLN A 684 1.72 -40.33 -6.81
N GLN A 685 1.13 -40.56 -7.98
CA GLN A 685 1.80 -41.20 -9.13
C GLN A 685 2.96 -40.36 -9.65
N TRP A 686 2.75 -39.05 -9.79
CA TRP A 686 3.83 -38.13 -10.18
C TRP A 686 4.97 -38.13 -9.17
N GLY A 687 4.64 -38.12 -7.87
CA GLY A 687 5.60 -38.21 -6.77
C GLY A 687 6.45 -39.48 -6.78
N ILE A 688 5.85 -40.64 -7.02
CA ILE A 688 6.57 -41.93 -7.16
C ILE A 688 7.57 -41.83 -8.31
N ALA A 689 7.14 -41.37 -9.47
CA ALA A 689 8.02 -41.24 -10.63
C ALA A 689 9.18 -40.26 -10.37
N TYR A 690 8.90 -39.15 -9.67
CA TYR A 690 9.89 -38.14 -9.27
C TYR A 690 10.93 -38.73 -8.31
N SER A 691 10.48 -39.38 -7.24
CA SER A 691 11.34 -40.01 -6.23
C SER A 691 12.18 -41.16 -6.80
N ASP A 692 11.58 -42.03 -7.62
CA ASP A 692 12.30 -43.12 -8.29
C ASP A 692 13.43 -42.59 -9.18
N ARG A 693 13.17 -41.49 -9.89
CA ARG A 693 14.17 -40.83 -10.73
C ARG A 693 15.29 -40.23 -9.88
N ALA A 694 14.95 -39.55 -8.78
CA ALA A 694 15.92 -38.96 -7.86
C ALA A 694 16.84 -40.03 -7.25
N ALA A 695 16.27 -41.14 -6.79
CA ALA A 695 17.01 -42.27 -6.23
C ALA A 695 18.01 -42.86 -7.24
N ARG A 696 17.57 -43.09 -8.50
CA ARG A 696 18.46 -43.60 -9.57
C ARG A 696 19.67 -42.68 -9.84
N LEU A 697 19.49 -41.36 -9.74
CA LEU A 697 20.60 -40.41 -9.90
C LEU A 697 21.58 -40.44 -8.72
N GLN A 698 21.08 -40.59 -7.49
CA GLN A 698 21.93 -40.75 -6.30
C GLN A 698 22.78 -42.03 -6.38
N TYR A 699 22.19 -43.17 -6.77
CA TYR A 699 22.93 -44.42 -6.97
C TYR A 699 23.95 -44.32 -8.12
N ALA A 700 23.60 -43.68 -9.24
CA ALA A 700 24.52 -43.46 -10.36
C ALA A 700 25.70 -42.56 -9.98
N GLY A 701 25.47 -41.48 -9.21
CA GLY A 701 26.52 -40.60 -8.70
C GLY A 701 27.49 -41.30 -7.75
N ASN A 702 26.97 -42.12 -6.84
CA ASN A 702 27.79 -42.89 -5.89
C ASN A 702 28.63 -43.98 -6.59
N SER A 703 28.11 -44.58 -7.66
CA SER A 703 28.85 -45.57 -8.47
C SER A 703 29.98 -44.95 -9.32
N ALA A 704 29.89 -43.65 -9.64
CA ALA A 704 30.94 -42.91 -10.34
C ALA A 704 32.05 -42.41 -9.38
N SER A 705 31.72 -42.13 -8.11
CA SER A 705 32.69 -41.77 -7.08
C SER A 705 33.48 -42.97 -6.52
N SER A 706 32.99 -44.20 -6.66
CA SER A 706 33.72 -45.42 -6.24
C SER A 706 34.73 -45.94 -7.28
N LYS A 707 34.94 -45.21 -8.38
CA LYS A 707 35.89 -45.52 -9.46
C LYS A 707 37.04 -44.50 -9.57
N LYS A 708 37.36 -43.78 -8.49
CA LYS A 708 38.57 -42.96 -8.39
C LYS A 708 39.42 -43.40 -7.21
#